data_AF-A0AA37F8T6-F1
#
_entry.id   AF-A0AA37F8T6-F1
#
_cell.length_a   1.000
_cell.length_b   1.000
_cell.length_c   1.000
_cell.angle_alpha   90.00
_cell.angle_beta   90.00
_cell.angle_gamma   90.00
#
_symmetry.space_group_name_H-M   'P 1'
#
loop_
_entity.id
_entity.type
_entity.pdbx_description
1 polymer ?
#
loop_
_entity_poly.entity_id
_entity_poly.type
_entity_poly.pdbx_seq_one_letter_code
_entity_poly.pdbx_strand_id
1 'polypeptide(L)'
;MLILSSAYLSTASVSGKPSHSVKPEPVAATASSGQPVNVTGIWSGEAYVPDATQAAYVTGLLRQMGINYTYAGSLISFTFPASAYSEIAGSLSAIRQATGIEYALSSGVHYAVPYIVPLQVGSSGIYYTPSQIAKAYQFDEAYSEGVYGNGTTIVIVDAYGDPNLNYDVAAFDNITGLPPINLKVIYPMGEPAQYNSSWAVETSTDVEWAHAMAPGARVILVVAPSADSNVLQQAVSYAVDERLGNVISLSWGLPENQVGQSQMEVANKVFEQAAAENITVVAASGDQGGLDGESSPTVNFPASDPYVLAVGGTSLYYDNPYQQTAWGGYYDGTTFGSGGGFSANFSRPYFQAGPGINSTMRGLPDVAMVANPETGVLVVTDGTERQIGGTSVGAPIWSAIIALIDQFDHRPVGLITPMLYQIYRTPYYSDAFVQITQGTNGVYNAGPGWNPVTGLGTPMVYNLMVLTYYLYLPYGTYEEFTGSYLNATSVSAQVSMRDYVAQYVINGTDFYYVGFYNDEFNYTKVGIGVNSTGVYAIAEVEQDGQVALDSRQVASGAAQAAGFSAEISASYTDYGLSEYINLTSGIVYHFTFNTLVSFKGQSYPIIGVDVAGSEYNLSDISTAQFSGILINGTAVSGQPDVYTGTLDYLNMQNYSSVNVSSNSAGYLFSTGVPRIGGAQGNGTGQIEYWLAFGNGAIEGHFHTRGLPPGVWYVNGTAVSTGYNMTFPFSRGGIYLVTYSAPGVDISRYVAVPYFGYASLNVSTSAQTDRYEVYNATVDYFYHYTGSKSIRVAALDTSNSVSITAKGEHPYKGNVTAGEGLNVTLMPYNVTVTLYVSPGTATVDAKHVSMVRDGGFYTISSTPQEINLTVSASGYYSDTIQLELLPGRNVTEEAQLEPLATDYVVVQGAVEDALYHYPVVNANVSLGSLYVYTNGTGNFTAYVEPGTYSVRIEAPLYRNLSSNETFDRSSSVVFYLQPQEVNVSVIPHIYLLRNFPFLFYFAYVSWSQYTGSGFQSYTLYISNSSSFTNYTTMTITSQKHTYVILDNVYPGKTYYAMVIVRTSNGQIFGSGEFRIGYTNIGLLALNVVIVVGIVLYVTYAVRIFRKRKRYGE
;
A
#
# COMPACT_ATOMS: atom_id res chain seq x y z
N MET A 1 11.88 20.43 16.41
CA MET A 1 12.63 21.31 17.34
C MET A 1 12.74 20.52 18.65
N LEU A 2 13.84 19.78 18.85
CA LEU A 2 14.07 18.92 20.01
C LEU A 2 14.64 19.76 21.16
N ILE A 3 13.91 19.90 22.27
CA ILE A 3 14.46 20.48 23.50
C ILE A 3 14.90 19.34 24.40
N LEU A 4 16.20 19.06 24.39
CA LEU A 4 16.86 18.32 25.46
C LEU A 4 16.91 19.22 26.71
N SER A 5 16.35 18.74 27.82
CA SER A 5 16.50 19.39 29.11
C SER A 5 17.95 19.24 29.60
N SER A 6 18.65 20.37 29.70
CA SER A 6 19.94 20.47 30.36
C SER A 6 19.73 20.81 31.83
N ALA A 7 20.15 19.94 32.75
CA ALA A 7 20.33 20.35 34.14
C ALA A 7 21.31 19.45 34.92
N TYR A 8 22.36 20.10 35.45
CA TYR A 8 23.26 19.72 36.56
C TYR A 8 24.46 18.78 36.32
N LEU A 9 25.56 19.39 35.88
CA LEU A 9 26.90 19.11 36.41
C LEU A 9 27.27 20.26 37.37
N SER A 10 27.33 19.99 38.68
CA SER A 10 28.10 20.83 39.60
C SER A 10 29.03 19.96 40.43
N THR A 11 30.28 20.41 40.48
CA THR A 11 31.45 19.77 41.05
C THR A 11 31.30 19.54 42.56
N ALA A 12 31.49 18.30 43.01
CA ALA A 12 31.65 17.99 44.43
C ALA A 12 33.03 18.44 44.93
N SER A 13 33.04 19.24 46.00
CA SER A 13 34.18 19.38 46.90
C SER A 13 33.77 18.89 48.29
N VAL A 14 34.66 18.12 48.91
CA VAL A 14 34.47 17.36 50.14
C VAL A 14 34.56 18.27 51.38
N SER A 15 33.62 18.18 52.33
CA SER A 15 33.91 18.04 53.78
C SER A 15 32.65 17.98 54.68
N GLY A 16 32.68 17.12 55.70
CA GLY A 16 32.03 17.37 57.01
C GLY A 16 30.74 16.62 57.41
N LYS A 17 30.88 15.51 58.16
CA LYS A 17 29.88 14.86 59.07
C LYS A 17 29.80 15.61 60.44
N PRO A 18 28.98 15.25 61.47
CA PRO A 18 27.73 14.43 61.60
C PRO A 18 26.64 14.95 62.61
N SER A 19 25.59 14.12 62.87
CA SER A 19 24.81 13.86 64.14
C SER A 19 23.31 14.27 64.16
N HIS A 20 22.36 13.30 64.23
CA HIS A 20 21.57 12.78 65.39
C HIS A 20 20.58 13.81 66.00
N SER A 21 19.32 13.56 66.40
CA SER A 21 18.43 12.38 66.50
C SER A 21 17.04 12.83 67.06
N VAL A 22 15.95 12.21 66.57
CA VAL A 22 14.74 11.70 67.30
C VAL A 22 13.60 12.65 67.80
N LYS A 23 12.44 12.47 67.14
CA LYS A 23 10.98 12.40 67.52
C LYS A 23 10.21 13.54 68.24
N PRO A 24 8.96 13.78 67.79
CA PRO A 24 7.86 14.27 68.62
C PRO A 24 6.57 13.42 68.58
N GLU A 25 5.75 13.56 69.62
CA GLU A 25 4.32 13.19 69.79
C GLU A 25 3.75 14.08 70.95
N PRO A 26 2.42 14.24 71.19
CA PRO A 26 1.41 14.83 70.30
C PRO A 26 0.34 15.74 71.02
N VAL A 27 -0.57 16.31 70.21
CA VAL A 27 -1.99 16.71 70.43
C VAL A 27 -2.40 18.10 70.97
N ALA A 28 -3.27 18.72 70.15
CA ALA A 28 -4.52 19.46 70.41
C ALA A 28 -4.51 21.00 70.54
N ALA A 29 -5.27 21.62 69.62
CA ALA A 29 -5.95 22.89 69.87
C ALA A 29 -7.39 22.84 69.31
N THR A 30 -8.35 23.07 70.20
CA THR A 30 -9.72 23.49 69.89
C THR A 30 -9.77 25.00 69.60
N ALA A 31 -10.67 25.38 68.70
CA ALA A 31 -10.81 26.71 68.12
C ALA A 31 -11.43 27.77 69.05
N SER A 32 -11.08 29.04 68.80
CA SER A 32 -12.00 30.18 68.97
C SER A 32 -11.66 31.32 68.00
N SER A 33 -12.72 31.86 67.42
CA SER A 33 -12.88 32.91 66.39
C SER A 33 -11.99 34.16 66.47
N GLY A 34 -11.64 34.74 65.31
CA GLY A 34 -11.30 36.17 65.29
C GLY A 34 -10.66 36.86 64.09
N GLN A 35 -10.40 36.24 62.93
CA GLN A 35 -10.08 36.91 61.64
C GLN A 35 -10.25 35.87 60.51
N PRO A 36 -10.84 36.19 59.33
CA PRO A 36 -10.70 35.31 58.18
C PRO A 36 -9.26 35.45 57.67
N VAL A 37 -8.39 34.53 58.07
CA VAL A 37 -7.17 34.27 57.31
C VAL A 37 -7.66 33.70 55.97
N ASN A 38 -7.44 34.43 54.88
CA ASN A 38 -7.62 33.92 53.53
C ASN A 38 -6.66 32.73 53.34
N VAL A 39 -7.13 31.50 53.57
CA VAL A 39 -6.38 30.28 53.19
C VAL A 39 -6.78 29.92 51.77
N THR A 40 -6.20 30.63 50.80
CA THR A 40 -6.17 30.19 49.41
C THR A 40 -5.08 29.11 49.26
N GLY A 41 -5.49 27.87 48.96
CA GLY A 41 -4.59 26.79 48.54
C GLY A 41 -4.84 25.46 49.25
N ILE A 42 -5.75 24.64 48.71
CA ILE A 42 -5.82 23.21 48.99
C ILE A 42 -4.96 22.50 47.93
N TRP A 43 -4.12 21.57 48.37
CA TRP A 43 -3.40 20.66 47.48
C TRP A 43 -4.11 19.31 47.47
N SER A 44 -4.23 18.71 46.29
CA SER A 44 -4.60 17.30 46.14
C SER A 44 -3.37 16.45 45.92
N GLY A 45 -3.43 15.21 46.41
CA GLY A 45 -2.48 14.18 46.08
C GLY A 45 -3.20 12.90 45.65
N GLU A 46 -2.67 12.20 44.67
CA GLU A 46 -3.19 10.89 44.24
C GLU A 46 -2.07 9.87 44.16
N ALA A 47 -2.38 8.64 44.57
CA ALA A 47 -1.49 7.48 44.51
C ALA A 47 -2.23 6.29 43.91
N TYR A 48 -1.68 5.68 42.86
CA TYR A 48 -2.21 4.45 42.29
C TYR A 48 -1.53 3.26 42.96
N VAL A 49 -2.33 2.40 43.60
CA VAL A 49 -1.87 1.28 44.41
C VAL A 49 -2.67 0.02 44.04
N PRO A 50 -2.20 -0.76 43.04
CA PRO A 50 -2.91 -1.93 42.54
C PRO A 50 -2.83 -3.15 43.48
N ASP A 51 -1.85 -3.17 44.39
CA ASP A 51 -1.65 -4.24 45.37
C ASP A 51 -2.31 -3.90 46.73
N ALA A 52 -3.10 -4.82 47.26
CA ALA A 52 -3.83 -4.63 48.52
C ALA A 52 -2.90 -4.48 49.75
N THR A 53 -1.70 -5.06 49.69
CA THR A 53 -0.68 -5.00 50.76
C THR A 53 0.02 -3.65 50.77
N GLN A 54 0.38 -3.15 49.59
CA GLN A 54 0.90 -1.80 49.37
C GLN A 54 -0.14 -0.74 49.73
N ALA A 55 -1.41 -0.97 49.39
CA ALA A 55 -2.53 -0.10 49.74
C ALA A 55 -2.68 0.05 51.27
N ALA A 56 -2.52 -1.05 52.01
CA ALA A 56 -2.52 -1.02 53.48
C ALA A 56 -1.33 -0.25 54.06
N TYR A 57 -0.15 -0.32 53.43
CA TYR A 57 1.04 0.42 53.84
C TYR A 57 0.89 1.93 53.59
N VAL A 58 0.48 2.33 52.38
CA VAL A 58 0.25 3.74 52.00
C VAL A 58 -0.83 4.36 52.87
N THR A 59 -1.97 3.68 53.06
CA THR A 59 -3.03 4.20 53.91
C THR A 59 -2.68 4.23 55.39
N GLY A 60 -1.90 3.26 55.88
CA GLY A 60 -1.37 3.27 57.24
C GLY A 60 -0.54 4.53 57.53
N LEU A 61 0.27 4.96 56.56
CA LEU A 61 1.12 6.14 56.66
C LEU A 61 0.35 7.46 56.51
N LEU A 62 -0.57 7.54 55.54
CA LEU A 62 -1.46 8.71 55.43
C LEU A 62 -2.28 8.93 56.72
N ARG A 63 -2.71 7.84 57.37
CA ARG A 63 -3.34 7.89 58.70
C ARG A 63 -2.41 8.40 59.79
N GLN A 64 -1.14 7.96 59.81
CA GLN A 64 -0.13 8.47 60.77
C GLN A 64 0.13 9.97 60.58
N MET A 65 0.03 10.46 59.34
CA MET A 65 0.18 11.87 58.98
C MET A 65 -1.09 12.71 59.22
N GLY A 66 -2.19 12.09 59.64
CA GLY A 66 -3.48 12.78 59.84
C GLY A 66 -4.14 13.27 58.54
N ILE A 67 -3.77 12.70 57.40
CA ILE A 67 -4.30 13.07 56.08
C ILE A 67 -5.52 12.22 55.76
N ASN A 68 -6.64 12.88 55.47
CA ASN A 68 -7.83 12.19 54.99
C ASN A 68 -7.66 11.78 53.52
N TYR A 69 -8.06 10.54 53.22
CA TYR A 69 -7.98 9.97 51.90
C TYR A 69 -9.27 9.22 51.54
N THR A 70 -9.50 9.04 50.25
CA THR A 70 -10.61 8.28 49.68
C THR A 70 -10.09 7.20 48.74
N TYR A 71 -10.79 6.07 48.68
CA TYR A 71 -10.52 5.01 47.71
C TYR A 71 -11.45 5.13 46.51
N ALA A 72 -10.88 4.97 45.32
CA ALA A 72 -11.60 4.75 44.07
C ALA A 72 -10.92 3.59 43.31
N GLY A 73 -11.30 2.35 43.62
CA GLY A 73 -10.60 1.15 43.12
C GLY A 73 -9.18 1.10 43.64
N SER A 74 -8.20 1.03 42.73
CA SER A 74 -6.76 1.07 43.03
C SER A 74 -6.21 2.47 43.28
N LEU A 75 -7.04 3.52 43.24
CA LEU A 75 -6.61 4.90 43.46
C LEU A 75 -6.86 5.33 44.91
N ILE A 76 -5.85 5.93 45.53
CA ILE A 76 -5.94 6.63 46.81
C ILE A 76 -5.78 8.13 46.54
N SER A 77 -6.85 8.90 46.72
CA SER A 77 -6.82 10.35 46.60
C SER A 77 -6.86 10.98 48.00
N PHE A 78 -6.09 12.04 48.22
CA PHE A 78 -6.01 12.75 49.48
C PHE A 78 -5.88 14.25 49.28
N THR A 79 -6.22 15.03 50.30
CA THR A 79 -6.09 16.50 50.25
C THR A 79 -5.46 17.02 51.51
N PHE A 80 -4.68 18.10 51.39
CA PHE A 80 -3.99 18.73 52.51
C PHE A 80 -3.81 20.25 52.28
N PRO A 81 -3.69 21.05 53.35
CA PRO A 81 -3.46 22.49 53.23
C PRO A 81 -2.08 22.80 52.67
N ALA A 82 -1.95 23.85 51.83
CA ALA A 82 -0.68 24.26 51.24
C ALA A 82 0.46 24.48 52.26
N SER A 83 0.14 24.86 53.50
CA SER A 83 1.11 25.01 54.58
C SER A 83 1.86 23.72 54.95
N ALA A 84 1.29 22.56 54.65
CA ALA A 84 1.86 21.25 54.96
C ALA A 84 2.64 20.63 53.77
N TYR A 85 2.77 21.34 52.64
CA TYR A 85 3.37 20.80 51.41
C TYR A 85 4.79 20.27 51.61
N SER A 86 5.68 21.03 52.26
CA SER A 86 7.09 20.63 52.43
C SER A 86 7.25 19.35 53.25
N GLU A 87 6.46 19.19 54.31
CA GLU A 87 6.47 18.03 55.19
C GLU A 87 5.85 16.79 54.50
N ILE A 88 4.74 16.99 53.78
CA ILE A 88 4.05 15.92 53.07
C ILE A 88 4.86 15.47 51.86
N ALA A 89 5.39 16.37 51.05
CA ALA A 89 6.26 16.02 49.93
C ALA A 89 7.53 15.27 50.38
N GLY A 90 8.13 15.67 51.52
CA GLY A 90 9.25 14.96 52.12
C GLY A 90 8.90 13.55 52.58
N SER A 91 7.70 13.36 53.15
CA SER A 91 7.22 12.05 53.60
C SER A 91 6.84 11.15 52.42
N LEU A 92 6.16 11.68 51.39
CA LEU A 92 5.83 10.95 50.17
C LEU A 92 7.09 10.53 49.40
N SER A 93 8.16 11.34 49.42
CA SER A 93 9.49 10.99 48.91
C SER A 93 10.07 9.76 49.62
N ALA A 94 9.96 9.69 50.95
CA ALA A 94 10.42 8.53 51.72
C ALA A 94 9.58 7.28 51.42
N ILE A 95 8.27 7.46 51.17
CA ILE A 95 7.36 6.37 50.82
C ILE A 95 7.67 5.84 49.42
N ARG A 96 7.82 6.74 48.44
CA ARG A 96 8.29 6.44 47.08
C ARG A 96 9.56 5.60 47.10
N GLN A 97 10.55 5.96 47.92
CA GLN A 97 11.79 5.19 48.08
C GLN A 97 11.58 3.79 48.70
N ALA A 98 10.59 3.64 49.58
CA ALA A 98 10.32 2.38 50.28
C ALA A 98 9.39 1.43 49.51
N THR A 99 8.49 1.95 48.68
CA THR A 99 7.41 1.19 48.03
C THR A 99 7.41 1.24 46.50
N GLY A 100 8.14 2.18 45.88
CA GLY A 100 8.06 2.46 44.45
C GLY A 100 6.79 3.20 44.02
N ILE A 101 5.92 3.57 44.95
CA ILE A 101 4.65 4.21 44.60
C ILE A 101 4.89 5.70 44.35
N GLU A 102 4.59 6.17 43.15
CA GLU A 102 4.60 7.58 42.82
C GLU A 102 3.35 8.29 43.33
N TYR A 103 3.52 9.56 43.64
CA TYR A 103 2.46 10.44 44.11
C TYR A 103 2.40 11.66 43.21
N ALA A 104 1.24 11.93 42.63
CA ALA A 104 1.00 13.20 41.94
C ALA A 104 0.50 14.22 42.97
N LEU A 105 1.10 15.40 43.03
CA LEU A 105 0.64 16.51 43.86
C LEU A 105 0.23 17.67 42.95
N SER A 106 -0.98 18.21 43.13
CA SER A 106 -1.45 19.35 42.35
C SER A 106 -1.95 20.48 43.25
N SER A 107 -1.73 21.73 42.82
CA SER A 107 -2.37 22.90 43.44
C SER A 107 -3.80 22.99 42.93
N GLY A 108 -4.79 22.74 43.79
CA GLY A 108 -6.21 22.67 43.42
C GLY A 108 -6.81 21.26 43.52
N VAL A 109 -8.07 21.10 43.13
CA VAL A 109 -8.78 19.81 43.09
C VAL A 109 -8.84 19.34 41.63
N HIS A 110 -7.69 18.89 41.11
CA HIS A 110 -7.61 18.21 39.82
C HIS A 110 -7.24 16.74 40.04
N TYR A 111 -7.90 15.83 39.30
CA TYR A 111 -7.58 14.41 39.27
C TYR A 111 -6.32 14.23 38.40
N ALA A 112 -5.23 13.78 39.01
CA ALA A 112 -3.96 13.50 38.37
C ALA A 112 -3.74 11.99 38.39
N VAL A 113 -3.81 11.32 37.23
CA VAL A 113 -3.65 9.86 37.15
C VAL A 113 -2.19 9.50 37.48
N PRO A 114 -1.89 8.82 38.60
CA PRO A 114 -0.52 8.48 38.98
C PRO A 114 0.02 7.32 38.13
N TYR A 115 1.26 7.46 37.64
CA TYR A 115 2.04 6.44 36.94
C TYR A 115 2.73 5.48 37.93
N ILE A 116 3.02 4.24 37.54
CA ILE A 116 3.80 3.27 38.34
C ILE A 116 5.28 3.41 37.95
N VAL A 117 6.17 3.72 38.89
CA VAL A 117 7.63 3.50 38.73
C VAL A 117 8.00 2.27 39.57
N PRO A 118 8.21 1.09 38.97
CA PRO A 118 8.49 -0.09 39.76
C PRO A 118 9.89 -0.04 40.41
N LEU A 119 9.96 -0.55 41.65
CA LEU A 119 11.20 -0.80 42.37
C LEU A 119 12.07 -1.79 41.57
N GLN A 120 13.29 -1.39 41.23
CA GLN A 120 14.32 -2.30 40.74
C GLN A 120 14.60 -3.39 41.78
N VAL A 121 14.32 -4.66 41.45
CA VAL A 121 14.90 -5.79 42.18
C VAL A 121 16.28 -6.04 41.56
N GLY A 122 17.32 -5.64 42.28
CA GLY A 122 18.69 -5.55 41.76
C GLY A 122 19.30 -6.90 41.34
N SER A 123 20.15 -6.87 40.32
CA SER A 123 21.61 -6.83 40.47
C SER A 123 22.30 -7.02 39.10
N SER A 124 23.29 -6.17 38.81
CA SER A 124 24.25 -6.27 37.69
C SER A 124 23.70 -6.07 36.25
N GLY A 125 23.45 -4.81 35.88
CA GLY A 125 23.17 -4.35 34.51
C GLY A 125 21.92 -3.46 34.46
N ILE A 126 22.07 -2.17 34.17
CA ILE A 126 20.97 -1.17 34.18
C ILE A 126 20.26 -1.14 32.80
N TYR A 127 20.09 -2.28 32.13
CA TYR A 127 19.49 -2.36 30.79
C TYR A 127 19.20 -3.81 30.41
N TYR A 128 18.33 -4.03 29.41
CA TYR A 128 18.15 -5.34 28.77
C TYR A 128 19.14 -5.56 27.63
N THR A 129 19.73 -6.76 27.60
CA THR A 129 20.57 -7.25 26.49
C THR A 129 19.72 -7.87 25.39
N PRO A 130 20.25 -8.02 24.15
CA PRO A 130 19.58 -8.74 23.07
C PRO A 130 19.04 -10.11 23.48
N SER A 131 19.83 -10.90 24.22
CA SER A 131 19.41 -12.24 24.68
C SER A 131 18.19 -12.22 25.60
N GLN A 132 18.04 -11.18 26.42
CA GLN A 132 16.90 -11.03 27.33
C GLN A 132 15.65 -10.55 26.58
N ILE A 133 15.81 -9.65 25.60
CA ILE A 133 14.71 -9.23 24.71
C ILE A 133 14.25 -10.42 23.85
N ALA A 134 15.20 -11.18 23.28
CA ALA A 134 14.89 -12.37 22.50
C ALA A 134 14.00 -13.34 23.28
N LYS A 135 14.37 -13.63 24.54
CA LYS A 135 13.60 -14.49 25.43
C LYS A 135 12.25 -13.88 25.86
N ALA A 136 12.18 -12.57 26.08
CA ALA A 136 10.95 -11.91 26.51
C ALA A 136 9.85 -11.96 25.43
N TYR A 137 10.25 -12.01 24.16
CA TYR A 137 9.35 -11.93 23.01
C TYR A 137 9.39 -13.16 22.09
N GLN A 138 9.99 -14.27 22.53
CA GLN A 138 10.06 -15.55 21.79
C GLN A 138 10.75 -15.47 20.42
N PHE A 139 11.89 -14.76 20.37
CA PHE A 139 12.80 -14.84 19.22
C PHE A 139 13.70 -16.08 19.29
N ASP A 140 13.99 -16.60 20.48
CA ASP A 140 14.88 -17.74 20.68
C ASP A 140 14.35 -19.02 20.03
N GLU A 141 13.03 -19.22 19.98
CA GLU A 141 12.42 -20.30 19.21
C GLU A 141 12.64 -20.11 17.70
N ALA A 142 12.46 -18.90 17.16
CA ALA A 142 12.74 -18.62 15.74
C ALA A 142 14.22 -18.85 15.38
N TYR A 143 15.14 -18.47 16.26
CA TYR A 143 16.56 -18.75 16.11
C TYR A 143 16.89 -20.24 16.17
N SER A 144 16.16 -21.02 16.97
CA SER A 144 16.35 -22.47 17.03
C SER A 144 15.98 -23.19 15.73
N GLU A 145 15.06 -22.60 14.95
CA GLU A 145 14.67 -23.02 13.61
C GLU A 145 15.57 -22.43 12.50
N GLY A 146 16.65 -21.73 12.86
CA GLY A 146 17.60 -21.14 11.89
C GLY A 146 17.11 -19.87 11.20
N VAL A 147 16.09 -19.20 11.75
CA VAL A 147 15.54 -17.96 11.21
C VAL A 147 16.23 -16.76 11.85
N TYR A 148 17.14 -16.11 11.13
CA TYR A 148 17.96 -14.99 11.61
C TYR A 148 17.82 -13.72 10.75
N GLY A 149 16.91 -13.70 9.78
CA GLY A 149 16.77 -12.64 8.77
C GLY A 149 17.63 -12.88 7.52
N ASN A 150 18.09 -14.12 7.29
CA ASN A 150 18.93 -14.44 6.14
C ASN A 150 18.20 -14.16 4.82
N GLY A 151 18.87 -13.48 3.88
CA GLY A 151 18.32 -13.18 2.56
C GLY A 151 17.45 -11.92 2.50
N THR A 152 17.21 -11.25 3.62
CA THR A 152 16.42 -10.03 3.71
C THR A 152 17.31 -8.81 3.94
N THR A 153 16.80 -7.61 3.63
CA THR A 153 17.48 -6.34 3.86
C THR A 153 16.59 -5.37 4.63
N ILE A 154 17.08 -4.89 5.76
CA ILE A 154 16.49 -3.81 6.55
C ILE A 154 17.16 -2.49 6.14
N VAL A 155 16.36 -1.49 5.82
CA VAL A 155 16.80 -0.14 5.51
C VAL A 155 16.46 0.76 6.69
N ILE A 156 17.41 1.53 7.17
CA ILE A 156 17.23 2.52 8.24
C ILE A 156 17.43 3.91 7.62
N VAL A 157 16.57 4.86 7.94
CA VAL A 157 16.66 6.23 7.40
C VAL A 157 16.82 7.23 8.54
N ASP A 158 18.03 7.78 8.67
CA ASP A 158 18.39 8.69 9.76
C ASP A 158 19.00 9.99 9.26
N ALA A 159 18.88 11.06 10.05
CA ALA A 159 19.60 12.30 9.81
C ALA A 159 20.96 12.32 10.48
N TYR A 160 21.94 13.00 9.87
CA TYR A 160 23.32 13.20 10.35
C TYR A 160 24.17 11.93 10.52
N GLY A 161 23.56 10.77 10.78
CA GLY A 161 24.24 9.50 11.01
C GLY A 161 25.18 9.52 12.20
N ASP A 162 26.01 8.47 12.28
CA ASP A 162 27.04 8.32 13.30
C ASP A 162 28.41 8.08 12.64
N PRO A 163 29.40 8.98 12.79
CA PRO A 163 30.74 8.79 12.24
C PRO A 163 31.53 7.65 12.91
N ASN A 164 31.13 7.22 14.10
CA ASN A 164 31.77 6.14 14.86
C ASN A 164 31.04 4.80 14.76
N LEU A 165 29.96 4.71 13.96
CA LEU A 165 29.04 3.58 13.91
C LEU A 165 29.72 2.20 13.77
N ASN A 166 30.69 2.06 12.87
CA ASN A 166 31.39 0.78 12.68
C ASN A 166 32.16 0.32 13.93
N TYR A 167 32.68 1.28 14.71
CA TYR A 167 33.37 0.99 15.96
C TYR A 167 32.37 0.65 17.06
N ASP A 168 31.26 1.38 17.13
CA ASP A 168 30.22 1.21 18.14
C ASP A 168 29.51 -0.14 17.98
N VAL A 169 29.06 -0.49 16.76
CA VAL A 169 28.44 -1.79 16.49
C VAL A 169 29.42 -2.94 16.74
N ALA A 170 30.71 -2.80 16.38
CA ALA A 170 31.70 -3.84 16.66
C ALA A 170 31.92 -4.06 18.18
N ALA A 171 31.83 -2.99 18.97
CA ALA A 171 31.89 -3.08 20.43
C ALA A 171 30.61 -3.73 20.99
N PHE A 172 29.44 -3.34 20.48
CA PHE A 172 28.16 -3.96 20.79
C PHE A 172 28.15 -5.46 20.50
N ASP A 173 28.61 -5.88 19.31
CA ASP A 173 28.73 -7.28 18.90
C ASP A 173 29.63 -8.07 19.86
N ASN A 174 30.76 -7.48 20.26
CA ASN A 174 31.69 -8.11 21.20
C ASN A 174 31.11 -8.23 22.62
N ILE A 175 30.30 -7.27 23.08
CA ILE A 175 29.63 -7.32 24.38
C ILE A 175 28.51 -8.37 24.39
N THR A 176 27.75 -8.45 23.30
CA THR A 176 26.52 -9.25 23.21
C THR A 176 26.76 -10.66 22.66
N GLY A 177 27.90 -10.89 22.01
CA GLY A 177 28.25 -12.16 21.35
C GLY A 177 27.60 -12.36 19.98
N LEU A 178 27.13 -11.29 19.34
CA LEU A 178 26.55 -11.31 18.00
C LEU A 178 27.62 -11.50 16.91
N PRO A 179 27.26 -12.07 15.75
CA PRO A 179 28.15 -12.08 14.59
C PRO A 179 28.35 -10.65 14.05
N PRO A 180 29.46 -10.35 13.36
CA PRO A 180 29.66 -9.03 12.78
C PRO A 180 28.53 -8.61 11.84
N ILE A 181 28.03 -7.39 11.99
CA ILE A 181 26.99 -6.81 11.15
C ILE A 181 27.33 -6.80 9.65
N ASN A 182 26.34 -7.09 8.80
CA ASN A 182 26.39 -6.83 7.36
C ASN A 182 25.83 -5.43 7.05
N LEU A 183 26.64 -4.39 7.30
CA LEU A 183 26.24 -2.99 7.21
C LEU A 183 26.72 -2.32 5.92
N LYS A 184 25.83 -1.52 5.30
CA LYS A 184 26.18 -0.56 4.25
C LYS A 184 25.62 0.82 4.59
N VAL A 185 26.48 1.82 4.71
CA VAL A 185 26.09 3.22 4.89
C VAL A 185 26.12 3.96 3.55
N ILE A 186 25.08 4.75 3.26
CA ILE A 186 24.97 5.55 2.03
C ILE A 186 24.46 6.97 2.30
N TYR A 187 24.83 7.90 1.41
CA TYR A 187 24.54 9.33 1.53
C TYR A 187 23.91 9.89 0.23
N PRO A 188 22.68 9.49 -0.13
CA PRO A 188 22.08 9.82 -1.43
C PRO A 188 21.87 11.33 -1.65
N MET A 189 21.68 12.10 -0.57
CA MET A 189 21.53 13.55 -0.61
C MET A 189 22.83 14.30 -0.25
N GLY A 190 23.97 13.59 -0.20
CA GLY A 190 25.27 14.11 0.22
C GLY A 190 25.56 13.88 1.70
N GLU A 191 26.85 13.93 2.05
CA GLU A 191 27.30 13.74 3.44
C GLU A 191 26.85 14.90 4.35
N PRO A 192 26.49 14.61 5.61
CA PRO A 192 26.21 15.64 6.61
C PRO A 192 27.41 16.57 6.82
N ALA A 193 27.17 17.88 6.79
CA ALA A 193 28.21 18.87 7.04
C ALA A 193 28.53 19.06 8.53
N GLN A 194 27.71 18.50 9.42
CA GLN A 194 27.78 18.68 10.87
C GLN A 194 27.53 17.35 11.58
N TYR A 195 28.22 17.15 12.70
CA TYR A 195 27.93 16.06 13.63
C TYR A 195 26.81 16.48 14.58
N ASN A 196 25.90 15.55 14.86
CA ASN A 196 24.83 15.73 15.85
C ASN A 196 24.84 14.52 16.80
N SER A 197 25.19 14.74 18.06
CA SER A 197 25.33 13.67 19.05
C SER A 197 24.02 12.96 19.38
N SER A 198 22.87 13.63 19.26
CA SER A 198 21.57 13.01 19.53
C SER A 198 21.18 12.06 18.41
N TRP A 199 21.39 12.48 17.17
CA TRP A 199 21.18 11.62 16.01
C TRP A 199 22.21 10.50 15.91
N ALA A 200 23.44 10.71 16.37
CA ALA A 200 24.41 9.62 16.46
C ALA A 200 23.92 8.51 17.39
N VAL A 201 23.38 8.86 18.58
CA VAL A 201 22.78 7.89 19.51
C VAL A 201 21.59 7.18 18.87
N GLU A 202 20.73 7.91 18.16
CA GLU A 202 19.59 7.34 17.42
C GLU A 202 20.07 6.33 16.37
N THR A 203 21.04 6.72 15.55
CA THR A 203 21.62 5.87 14.51
C THR A 203 22.30 4.62 15.07
N SER A 204 23.04 4.73 16.17
CA SER A 204 23.59 3.55 16.84
C SER A 204 22.44 2.65 17.35
N THR A 205 21.40 3.23 17.96
CA THR A 205 20.23 2.48 18.48
C THR A 205 19.53 1.70 17.38
N ASP A 206 19.20 2.36 16.27
CA ASP A 206 18.46 1.75 15.16
C ASP A 206 19.25 0.62 14.50
N VAL A 207 20.54 0.86 14.23
CA VAL A 207 21.41 -0.11 13.56
C VAL A 207 21.69 -1.30 14.48
N GLU A 208 22.01 -1.07 15.75
CA GLU A 208 22.31 -2.12 16.71
C GLU A 208 21.09 -3.01 16.98
N TRP A 209 19.89 -2.45 17.16
CA TRP A 209 18.71 -3.25 17.48
C TRP A 209 18.08 -3.94 16.29
N ALA A 210 18.18 -3.37 15.08
CA ALA A 210 17.85 -4.11 13.85
C ALA A 210 18.80 -5.30 13.67
N HIS A 211 20.10 -5.09 13.86
CA HIS A 211 21.12 -6.14 13.76
C HIS A 211 20.96 -7.21 14.84
N ALA A 212 20.73 -6.81 16.08
CA ALA A 212 20.64 -7.72 17.21
C ALA A 212 19.51 -8.74 17.06
N MET A 213 18.36 -8.29 16.58
CA MET A 213 17.15 -9.12 16.48
C MET A 213 17.07 -9.88 15.13
N ALA A 214 17.77 -9.43 14.09
CA ALA A 214 17.91 -10.12 12.81
C ALA A 214 19.40 -10.18 12.35
N PRO A 215 20.26 -10.97 13.03
CA PRO A 215 21.71 -10.94 12.80
C PRO A 215 22.14 -11.47 11.42
N GLY A 216 21.27 -12.18 10.72
CA GLY A 216 21.47 -12.65 9.34
C GLY A 216 21.02 -11.65 8.26
N ALA A 217 20.27 -10.60 8.63
CA ALA A 217 19.80 -9.59 7.69
C ALA A 217 20.92 -8.64 7.27
N ARG A 218 20.84 -8.13 6.04
CA ARG A 218 21.67 -7.00 5.60
C ARG A 218 21.04 -5.71 6.11
N VAL A 219 21.85 -4.82 6.68
CA VAL A 219 21.40 -3.48 7.11
C VAL A 219 21.94 -2.43 6.13
N ILE A 220 21.06 -1.61 5.58
CA ILE A 220 21.43 -0.40 4.83
C ILE A 220 21.02 0.83 5.62
N LEU A 221 22.01 1.63 6.05
CA LEU A 221 21.76 2.93 6.64
C LEU A 221 21.76 4.00 5.55
N VAL A 222 20.62 4.65 5.35
CA VAL A 222 20.43 5.80 4.45
C VAL A 222 20.52 7.07 5.28
N VAL A 223 21.62 7.79 5.14
CA VAL A 223 21.87 9.01 5.92
C VAL A 223 21.38 10.24 5.16
N ALA A 224 20.43 10.95 5.76
CA ALA A 224 20.02 12.28 5.39
C ALA A 224 20.99 13.34 5.95
N PRO A 225 21.36 14.38 5.17
CA PRO A 225 22.30 15.41 5.61
C PRO A 225 21.74 16.32 6.72
N SER A 226 20.43 16.29 6.98
CA SER A 226 19.77 17.05 8.04
C SER A 226 18.47 16.39 8.50
N ALA A 227 18.00 16.80 9.68
CA ALA A 227 16.72 16.38 10.27
C ALA A 227 15.51 17.18 9.75
N ASP A 228 15.64 17.83 8.60
CA ASP A 228 14.51 18.49 7.94
C ASP A 228 13.54 17.42 7.43
N SER A 229 12.25 17.55 7.72
CA SER A 229 11.26 16.52 7.39
C SER A 229 11.14 16.28 5.88
N ASN A 230 11.41 17.28 5.02
CA ASN A 230 11.40 17.07 3.58
C ASN A 230 12.64 16.31 3.11
N VAL A 231 13.78 16.47 3.79
CA VAL A 231 15.04 15.77 3.45
C VAL A 231 14.97 14.32 3.91
N LEU A 232 14.45 14.07 5.11
CA LEU A 232 14.16 12.71 5.59
C LEU A 232 13.16 12.01 4.66
N GLN A 233 12.08 12.67 4.25
CA GLN A 233 11.14 12.07 3.30
C GLN A 233 11.72 11.85 1.89
N GLN A 234 12.66 12.67 1.44
CA GLN A 234 13.42 12.38 0.22
C GLN A 234 14.29 11.14 0.37
N ALA A 235 14.88 10.92 1.54
CA ALA A 235 15.65 9.71 1.83
C ALA A 235 14.78 8.45 1.82
N VAL A 236 13.56 8.54 2.37
CA VAL A 236 12.55 7.46 2.28
C VAL A 236 12.16 7.21 0.83
N SER A 237 11.82 8.25 0.06
CA SER A 237 11.49 8.12 -1.37
C SER A 237 12.62 7.43 -2.12
N TYR A 238 13.87 7.83 -1.89
CA TYR A 238 15.04 7.18 -2.49
C TYR A 238 15.14 5.71 -2.11
N ALA A 239 14.90 5.36 -0.84
CA ALA A 239 14.95 3.97 -0.38
C ALA A 239 13.89 3.09 -1.05
N VAL A 240 12.68 3.64 -1.27
CA VAL A 240 11.57 2.97 -1.98
C VAL A 240 11.89 2.88 -3.48
N ASP A 241 12.21 3.98 -4.14
CA ASP A 241 12.45 4.06 -5.59
C ASP A 241 13.60 3.15 -6.04
N GLU A 242 14.66 3.04 -5.24
CA GLU A 242 15.81 2.18 -5.51
C GLU A 242 15.62 0.75 -4.97
N ARG A 243 14.48 0.45 -4.33
CA ARG A 243 14.15 -0.85 -3.71
C ARG A 243 15.30 -1.39 -2.86
N LEU A 244 15.80 -0.54 -1.96
CA LEU A 244 17.04 -0.83 -1.22
C LEU A 244 16.94 -2.06 -0.31
N GLY A 245 15.73 -2.36 0.18
CA GLY A 245 15.46 -3.52 1.01
C GLY A 245 13.98 -3.84 1.12
N ASN A 246 13.68 -4.81 1.97
CA ASN A 246 12.35 -5.37 2.19
C ASN A 246 11.57 -4.58 3.25
N VAL A 247 12.30 -3.94 4.16
CA VAL A 247 11.73 -3.23 5.30
C VAL A 247 12.45 -1.90 5.46
N ILE A 248 11.70 -0.82 5.70
CA ILE A 248 12.22 0.50 6.02
C ILE A 248 11.84 0.84 7.46
N SER A 249 12.83 1.15 8.30
CA SER A 249 12.66 1.56 9.70
C SER A 249 12.84 3.06 9.86
N LEU A 250 11.88 3.72 10.51
CA LEU A 250 11.82 5.16 10.72
C LEU A 250 11.63 5.48 12.22
N SER A 251 12.70 5.84 12.91
CA SER A 251 12.66 6.26 14.32
C SER A 251 12.57 7.78 14.49
N TRP A 252 11.79 8.43 13.63
CA TRP A 252 11.61 9.89 13.66
C TRP A 252 10.20 10.28 13.23
N GLY A 253 9.78 11.46 13.65
CA GLY A 253 8.52 12.03 13.22
C GLY A 253 8.21 13.36 13.88
N LEU A 254 7.04 13.90 13.55
CA LEU A 254 6.50 15.15 14.08
C LEU A 254 5.01 14.97 14.38
N PRO A 255 4.44 15.82 15.25
CA PRO A 255 2.99 15.84 15.46
C PRO A 255 2.26 16.04 14.13
N GLU A 256 1.28 15.20 13.84
CA GLU A 256 0.54 15.19 12.57
C GLU A 256 -0.06 16.57 12.27
N ASN A 257 -0.52 17.29 13.31
CA ASN A 257 -1.07 18.63 13.18
C ASN A 257 -0.03 19.73 12.83
N GLN A 258 1.27 19.45 12.92
CA GLN A 258 2.35 20.31 12.47
C GLN A 258 2.79 19.99 11.03
N VAL A 259 2.34 18.88 10.45
CA VAL A 259 2.67 18.49 9.08
C VAL A 259 1.63 19.04 8.11
N GLY A 260 2.09 19.72 7.05
CA GLY A 260 1.18 20.26 6.04
C GLY A 260 0.46 19.14 5.28
N GLN A 261 -0.84 19.33 5.00
CA GLN A 261 -1.66 18.31 4.31
C GLN A 261 -1.04 17.83 2.99
N SER A 262 -0.51 18.73 2.17
CA SER A 262 0.16 18.36 0.91
C SER A 262 1.44 17.53 1.13
N GLN A 263 2.14 17.74 2.24
CA GLN A 263 3.32 16.96 2.60
C GLN A 263 2.91 15.55 3.03
N MET A 264 1.86 15.42 3.83
CA MET A 264 1.28 14.11 4.19
C MET A 264 0.78 13.36 2.96
N GLU A 265 0.08 14.02 2.02
CA GLU A 265 -0.40 13.39 0.78
C GLU A 265 0.75 12.89 -0.11
N VAL A 266 1.88 13.60 -0.17
CA VAL A 266 3.05 13.16 -0.94
C VAL A 266 3.71 11.95 -0.27
N ALA A 267 3.92 12.01 1.05
CA ALA A 267 4.50 10.91 1.80
C ALA A 267 3.61 9.66 1.79
N ASN A 268 2.29 9.83 1.91
CA ASN A 268 1.32 8.74 1.80
C ASN A 268 1.43 7.98 0.47
N LYS A 269 1.65 8.69 -0.64
CA LYS A 269 1.91 8.04 -1.95
C LYS A 269 3.21 7.25 -2.00
N VAL A 270 4.26 7.72 -1.31
CA VAL A 270 5.53 6.99 -1.20
C VAL A 270 5.34 5.72 -0.37
N PHE A 271 4.58 5.78 0.72
CA PHE A 271 4.27 4.61 1.54
C PHE A 271 3.31 3.64 0.83
N GLU A 272 2.34 4.15 0.06
CA GLU A 272 1.50 3.35 -0.83
C GLU A 272 2.32 2.63 -1.91
N GLN A 273 3.29 3.33 -2.52
CA GLN A 273 4.24 2.71 -3.45
C GLN A 273 5.08 1.63 -2.75
N ALA A 274 5.59 1.89 -1.55
CA ALA A 274 6.34 0.90 -0.77
C ALA A 274 5.51 -0.37 -0.55
N ALA A 275 4.25 -0.22 -0.13
CA ALA A 275 3.33 -1.34 0.03
C ALA A 275 3.11 -2.11 -1.29
N ALA A 276 2.89 -1.41 -2.40
CA ALA A 276 2.71 -2.02 -3.72
C ALA A 276 3.97 -2.74 -4.26
N GLU A 277 5.15 -2.38 -3.74
CA GLU A 277 6.43 -2.98 -4.09
C GLU A 277 6.90 -4.05 -3.07
N ASN A 278 6.01 -4.47 -2.17
CA ASN A 278 6.28 -5.41 -1.08
C ASN A 278 7.41 -4.94 -0.14
N ILE A 279 7.44 -3.64 0.14
CA ILE A 279 8.32 -3.01 1.13
C ILE A 279 7.50 -2.62 2.35
N THR A 280 7.80 -3.20 3.51
CA THR A 280 7.15 -2.81 4.77
C THR A 280 7.79 -1.53 5.30
N VAL A 281 6.99 -0.51 5.62
CA VAL A 281 7.48 0.68 6.32
C VAL A 281 7.04 0.62 7.78
N VAL A 282 7.99 0.78 8.69
CA VAL A 282 7.80 0.72 10.14
C VAL A 282 8.20 2.06 10.72
N ALA A 283 7.37 2.65 11.58
CA ALA A 283 7.69 3.91 12.25
C ALA A 283 7.39 3.88 13.74
N ALA A 284 8.27 4.53 14.52
CA ALA A 284 8.06 4.79 15.93
C ALA A 284 6.83 5.69 16.13
N SER A 285 5.95 5.35 17.08
CA SER A 285 4.68 6.08 17.27
C SER A 285 4.84 7.39 18.05
N GLY A 286 6.03 7.68 18.59
CA GLY A 286 6.36 8.88 19.35
C GLY A 286 6.61 8.62 20.82
N ASP A 287 7.30 9.55 21.48
CA ASP A 287 7.76 9.42 22.88
C ASP A 287 7.14 10.46 23.82
N GLN A 288 6.21 11.25 23.31
CA GLN A 288 5.57 12.37 24.00
C GLN A 288 4.11 12.09 24.34
N GLY A 289 3.74 10.82 24.47
CA GLY A 289 2.42 10.34 24.89
C GLY A 289 1.29 10.76 23.95
N GLY A 290 0.07 10.84 24.47
CA GLY A 290 -1.12 11.13 23.66
C GLY A 290 -1.28 12.57 23.17
N LEU A 291 -0.37 13.47 23.55
CA LEU A 291 -0.33 14.86 23.06
C LEU A 291 0.80 15.10 22.05
N ASP A 292 1.76 14.19 21.89
CA ASP A 292 2.93 14.36 21.03
C ASP A 292 3.62 15.75 21.18
N GLY A 293 3.73 16.26 22.42
CA GLY A 293 4.33 17.57 22.70
C GLY A 293 3.43 18.79 22.42
N GLU A 294 2.19 18.57 22.00
CA GLU A 294 1.19 19.60 21.74
C GLU A 294 0.27 19.88 22.95
N SER A 295 -0.58 20.90 22.81
CA SER A 295 -1.59 21.26 23.83
C SER A 295 -2.90 20.48 23.72
N SER A 296 -3.10 19.74 22.62
CA SER A 296 -4.30 18.96 22.33
C SER A 296 -3.92 17.58 21.79
N PRO A 297 -4.76 16.54 22.00
CA PRO A 297 -4.45 15.21 21.51
C PRO A 297 -4.14 15.19 20.02
N THR A 298 -3.01 14.59 19.68
CA THR A 298 -2.56 14.38 18.32
C THR A 298 -1.67 13.14 18.28
N VAL A 299 -1.22 12.79 17.09
CA VAL A 299 -0.50 11.55 16.82
C VAL A 299 0.73 11.86 15.98
N ASN A 300 1.72 10.98 16.02
CA ASN A 300 2.97 11.19 15.32
C ASN A 300 2.87 10.79 13.84
N PHE A 301 3.43 11.62 12.94
CA PHE A 301 3.60 11.34 11.52
C PHE A 301 5.11 11.15 11.23
N PRO A 302 5.53 10.06 10.56
CA PRO A 302 4.77 9.25 9.60
C PRO A 302 3.99 8.06 10.17
N ALA A 303 4.10 7.75 11.47
CA ALA A 303 3.40 6.60 12.06
C ALA A 303 1.88 6.63 11.81
N SER A 304 1.26 7.81 11.72
CA SER A 304 -0.18 7.95 11.46
C SER A 304 -0.64 7.60 10.06
N ASP A 305 0.28 7.38 9.12
CA ASP A 305 -0.06 6.92 7.78
C ASP A 305 -0.61 5.46 7.81
N PRO A 306 -1.70 5.14 7.07
CA PRO A 306 -2.26 3.79 7.03
C PRO A 306 -1.36 2.74 6.35
N TYR A 307 -0.37 3.16 5.56
CA TYR A 307 0.59 2.27 4.90
C TYR A 307 1.88 2.05 5.74
N VAL A 308 1.90 2.56 6.97
CA VAL A 308 3.04 2.45 7.89
C VAL A 308 2.62 1.63 9.11
N LEU A 309 3.42 0.63 9.47
CA LEU A 309 3.28 -0.11 10.73
C LEU A 309 3.74 0.79 11.89
N ALA A 310 2.80 1.28 12.70
CA ALA A 310 3.10 2.13 13.84
C ALA A 310 3.47 1.30 15.07
N VAL A 311 4.65 1.55 15.66
CA VAL A 311 5.16 0.83 16.81
C VAL A 311 5.19 1.71 18.04
N GLY A 312 4.38 1.37 19.03
CA GLY A 312 4.36 2.03 20.34
C GLY A 312 5.19 1.33 21.39
N GLY A 313 5.00 1.77 22.63
CA GLY A 313 5.92 1.51 23.72
C GLY A 313 5.30 0.88 24.95
N THR A 314 6.04 -0.06 25.53
CA THR A 314 5.77 -0.71 26.80
C THR A 314 6.92 -0.53 27.78
N SER A 315 6.60 -0.68 29.06
CA SER A 315 7.58 -0.95 30.11
C SER A 315 7.67 -2.47 30.29
N LEU A 316 8.89 -3.02 30.24
CA LEU A 316 9.14 -4.46 30.37
C LEU A 316 9.76 -4.76 31.73
N TYR A 317 9.20 -5.73 32.45
CA TYR A 317 9.65 -6.11 33.79
C TYR A 317 10.14 -7.56 33.81
N TYR A 318 11.31 -7.75 34.40
CA TYR A 318 11.92 -9.05 34.61
C TYR A 318 11.23 -9.76 35.78
N ASP A 319 10.11 -10.42 35.46
CA ASP A 319 9.43 -11.40 36.31
C ASP A 319 9.40 -12.76 35.61
N ASN A 320 9.08 -13.84 36.33
CA ASN A 320 8.85 -15.16 35.73
C ASN A 320 7.36 -15.53 35.88
N PRO A 321 6.51 -15.32 34.86
CA PRO A 321 6.82 -14.83 33.50
C PRO A 321 7.02 -13.30 33.41
N TYR A 322 7.62 -12.82 32.31
CA TYR A 322 7.82 -11.39 32.06
C TYR A 322 6.49 -10.63 32.13
N GLN A 323 6.50 -9.45 32.73
CA GLN A 323 5.32 -8.59 32.83
C GLN A 323 5.52 -7.31 32.01
N GLN A 324 4.42 -6.76 31.49
CA GLN A 324 4.45 -5.57 30.65
C GLN A 324 3.28 -4.63 30.98
N THR A 325 3.55 -3.33 30.95
CA THR A 325 2.54 -2.27 31.03
C THR A 325 2.74 -1.26 29.90
N ALA A 326 1.72 -0.49 29.57
CA ALA A 326 1.89 0.65 28.68
C ALA A 326 2.89 1.65 29.27
N TRP A 327 3.76 2.20 28.42
CA TRP A 327 4.72 3.22 28.82
C TRP A 327 4.12 4.62 28.66
N GLY A 328 4.11 5.41 29.73
CA GLY A 328 3.80 6.83 29.66
C GLY A 328 2.93 7.36 30.78
N GLY A 329 2.61 8.66 30.69
CA GLY A 329 1.85 9.37 31.70
C GLY A 329 1.69 10.85 31.41
N TYR A 330 1.14 11.57 32.39
CA TYR A 330 0.96 13.02 32.35
C TYR A 330 1.76 13.67 33.48
N TYR A 331 2.61 14.63 33.15
CA TYR A 331 3.44 15.35 34.11
C TYR A 331 3.62 16.81 33.70
N ASP A 332 3.43 17.72 34.66
CA ASP A 332 3.66 19.18 34.50
C ASP A 332 3.04 19.81 33.24
N GLY A 333 1.79 19.46 32.93
CA GLY A 333 1.05 20.04 31.81
C GLY A 333 1.25 19.33 30.46
N THR A 334 2.12 18.32 30.39
CA THR A 334 2.46 17.59 29.16
C THR A 334 2.40 16.07 29.34
N THR A 335 2.38 15.31 28.25
CA THR A 335 2.46 13.85 28.26
C THR A 335 3.86 13.35 27.89
N PHE A 336 4.17 12.14 28.33
CA PHE A 336 5.39 11.41 27.96
C PHE A 336 5.06 9.94 27.72
N GLY A 337 5.96 9.24 27.02
CA GLY A 337 5.86 7.81 26.73
C GLY A 337 5.21 7.51 25.38
N SER A 338 4.64 6.32 25.24
CA SER A 338 4.14 5.78 23.97
C SER A 338 3.17 6.75 23.29
N GLY A 339 3.56 7.23 22.12
CA GLY A 339 2.67 7.99 21.25
C GLY A 339 1.52 7.10 20.78
N GLY A 340 0.31 7.66 20.77
CA GLY A 340 -0.87 6.87 20.46
C GLY A 340 -2.15 7.66 20.65
N GLY A 341 -3.15 7.32 19.84
CA GLY A 341 -4.38 8.10 19.71
C GLY A 341 -5.08 7.79 18.40
N PHE A 342 -5.72 8.80 17.83
CA PHE A 342 -6.39 8.71 16.55
C PHE A 342 -5.98 9.88 15.65
N SER A 343 -5.65 9.58 14.40
CA SER A 343 -5.35 10.59 13.38
C SER A 343 -6.51 11.57 13.19
N ALA A 344 -6.20 12.82 12.85
CA ALA A 344 -7.18 13.80 12.40
C ALA A 344 -7.27 13.87 10.86
N ASN A 345 -6.32 13.27 10.14
CA ASN A 345 -6.19 13.39 8.69
C ASN A 345 -6.46 12.08 7.94
N PHE A 346 -6.18 10.93 8.54
CA PHE A 346 -6.36 9.63 7.93
C PHE A 346 -7.58 8.91 8.50
N SER A 347 -8.53 8.59 7.60
CA SER A 347 -9.66 7.71 7.92
C SER A 347 -9.16 6.34 8.40
N ARG A 348 -9.95 5.67 9.23
CA ARG A 348 -9.62 4.34 9.72
C ARG A 348 -9.42 3.39 8.52
N PRO A 349 -8.25 2.74 8.38
CA PRO A 349 -8.04 1.77 7.31
C PRO A 349 -8.93 0.55 7.54
N TYR A 350 -9.30 -0.11 6.46
CA TYR A 350 -10.24 -1.23 6.46
C TYR A 350 -9.82 -2.35 7.42
N PHE A 351 -8.53 -2.68 7.45
CA PHE A 351 -8.02 -3.75 8.30
C PHE A 351 -8.14 -3.46 9.80
N GLN A 352 -8.19 -2.19 10.21
CA GLN A 352 -8.26 -1.81 11.61
C GLN A 352 -9.69 -1.98 12.13
N ALA A 353 -10.10 -3.23 12.32
CA ALA A 353 -11.41 -3.64 12.82
C ALA A 353 -11.25 -4.71 13.90
N GLY A 354 -12.06 -4.65 14.95
CA GLY A 354 -12.05 -5.60 16.05
C GLY A 354 -12.34 -4.95 17.41
N PRO A 355 -12.32 -5.72 18.50
CA PRO A 355 -12.56 -5.19 19.85
C PRO A 355 -11.64 -3.99 20.20
N GLY A 356 -12.15 -3.04 20.98
CA GLY A 356 -11.40 -1.83 21.37
C GLY A 356 -11.27 -0.74 20.28
N ILE A 357 -11.52 -1.07 19.01
CA ILE A 357 -11.45 -0.12 17.88
C ILE A 357 -12.85 0.44 17.59
N ASN A 358 -13.11 1.68 18.00
CA ASN A 358 -14.44 2.32 17.88
C ASN A 358 -14.43 3.68 17.16
N SER A 359 -13.28 4.11 16.64
CA SER A 359 -13.12 5.37 15.92
C SER A 359 -13.38 5.21 14.42
N THR A 360 -13.69 6.32 13.73
CA THR A 360 -13.73 6.42 12.27
C THR A 360 -12.39 6.84 11.66
N MET A 361 -11.40 7.13 12.50
CA MET A 361 -10.05 7.58 12.13
C MET A 361 -8.99 6.51 12.41
N ARG A 362 -7.85 6.56 11.70
CA ARG A 362 -6.70 5.67 11.90
C ARG A 362 -6.21 5.78 13.33
N GLY A 363 -6.37 4.71 14.10
CA GLY A 363 -5.86 4.59 15.47
C GLY A 363 -4.41 4.14 15.47
N LEU A 364 -3.61 4.57 16.43
CA LEU A 364 -2.23 4.07 16.63
C LEU A 364 -1.89 3.94 18.12
N PRO A 365 -0.85 3.14 18.45
CA PRO A 365 -0.02 2.37 17.53
C PRO A 365 -0.75 1.11 16.98
N ASP A 366 -0.16 0.42 16.02
CA ASP A 366 -0.65 -0.88 15.55
C ASP A 366 -0.17 -1.99 16.48
N VAL A 367 1.08 -1.92 16.91
CA VAL A 367 1.77 -2.88 17.77
C VAL A 367 2.64 -2.14 18.77
N ALA A 368 3.23 -2.84 19.73
CA ALA A 368 4.16 -2.23 20.68
C ALA A 368 5.40 -3.09 20.91
N MET A 369 6.43 -2.48 21.47
CA MET A 369 7.63 -3.15 21.95
C MET A 369 8.15 -2.48 23.23
N VAL A 370 9.22 -3.01 23.84
CA VAL A 370 9.89 -2.33 24.94
C VAL A 370 10.33 -0.94 24.52
N ALA A 371 10.04 0.06 25.35
CA ALA A 371 10.35 1.46 25.04
C ALA A 371 10.65 2.31 26.28
N ASN A 372 10.19 1.96 27.48
CA ASN A 372 10.46 2.80 28.64
C ASN A 372 11.97 2.90 28.93
N PRO A 373 12.60 4.10 28.92
CA PRO A 373 14.01 4.27 29.22
C PRO A 373 14.44 3.75 30.60
N GLU A 374 13.54 3.73 31.59
CA GLU A 374 13.83 3.17 32.92
C GLU A 374 13.97 1.64 32.90
N THR A 375 13.32 0.99 31.93
CA THR A 375 13.45 -0.43 31.61
C THR A 375 14.09 -0.60 30.23
N GLY A 376 15.01 0.32 29.90
CA GLY A 376 15.59 0.44 28.56
C GLY A 376 16.55 -0.68 28.20
N VAL A 377 17.07 -0.59 26.99
CA VAL A 377 17.94 -1.57 26.36
C VAL A 377 19.39 -1.09 26.29
N LEU A 378 20.32 -2.03 26.13
CA LEU A 378 21.73 -1.72 25.88
C LEU A 378 21.88 -1.10 24.48
N VAL A 379 22.60 0.02 24.41
CA VAL A 379 23.13 0.60 23.18
C VAL A 379 24.58 1.00 23.41
N VAL A 380 25.45 0.83 22.42
CA VAL A 380 26.81 1.36 22.44
C VAL A 380 26.90 2.55 21.50
N THR A 381 27.42 3.67 21.98
CA THR A 381 27.61 4.86 21.15
C THR A 381 28.75 5.69 21.70
N ASP A 382 29.62 6.16 20.81
CA ASP A 382 30.94 6.72 21.13
C ASP A 382 31.75 5.80 22.07
N GLY A 383 31.68 4.48 21.84
CA GLY A 383 32.38 3.44 22.60
C GLY A 383 31.89 3.23 24.03
N THR A 384 30.73 3.79 24.39
CA THR A 384 30.20 3.75 25.76
C THR A 384 28.84 3.05 25.79
N GLU A 385 28.68 2.10 26.71
CA GLU A 385 27.39 1.46 26.99
C GLU A 385 26.40 2.47 27.59
N ARG A 386 25.18 2.49 27.07
CA ARG A 386 24.07 3.33 27.53
C ARG A 386 22.79 2.51 27.68
N GLN A 387 21.95 2.93 28.62
CA GLN A 387 20.57 2.50 28.70
C GLN A 387 19.72 3.46 27.87
N ILE A 388 19.07 2.95 26.83
CA ILE A 388 18.24 3.73 25.90
C ILE A 388 16.81 3.17 25.88
N GLY A 389 15.83 4.05 25.68
CA GLY A 389 14.43 3.70 25.44
C GLY A 389 13.88 4.55 24.29
N GLY A 390 12.59 4.82 24.30
CA GLY A 390 11.86 5.39 23.18
C GLY A 390 11.18 4.32 22.33
N THR A 391 10.09 4.69 21.68
CA THR A 391 9.46 3.92 20.60
C THR A 391 10.41 3.72 19.42
N SER A 392 11.45 4.55 19.33
CA SER A 392 12.66 4.36 18.53
C SER A 392 13.35 3.01 18.72
N VAL A 393 13.29 2.40 19.90
CA VAL A 393 13.81 1.02 20.08
C VAL A 393 12.88 0.00 19.43
N GLY A 394 11.57 0.26 19.46
CA GLY A 394 10.57 -0.64 18.94
C GLY A 394 10.55 -0.74 17.40
N ALA A 395 10.72 0.38 16.69
CA ALA A 395 10.72 0.41 15.23
C ALA A 395 11.76 -0.52 14.58
N PRO A 396 13.07 -0.49 14.91
CA PRO A 396 14.08 -1.38 14.36
C PRO A 396 13.90 -2.83 14.81
N ILE A 397 13.41 -3.08 16.04
CA ILE A 397 13.07 -4.42 16.50
C ILE A 397 11.92 -5.02 15.66
N TRP A 398 10.86 -4.25 15.42
CA TRP A 398 9.78 -4.70 14.53
C TRP A 398 10.27 -4.86 13.08
N SER A 399 11.17 -4.01 12.60
CA SER A 399 11.80 -4.23 11.29
C SER A 399 12.57 -5.55 11.22
N ALA A 400 13.24 -5.94 12.31
CA ALA A 400 13.86 -7.25 12.42
C ALA A 400 12.85 -8.39 12.48
N ILE A 401 11.71 -8.25 13.18
CA ILE A 401 10.61 -9.23 13.16
C ILE A 401 10.11 -9.45 11.73
N ILE A 402 9.89 -8.37 10.97
CA ILE A 402 9.49 -8.49 9.56
C ILE A 402 10.58 -9.19 8.75
N ALA A 403 11.86 -8.88 8.97
CA ALA A 403 12.97 -9.58 8.31
C ALA A 403 13.02 -11.08 8.64
N LEU A 404 12.62 -11.51 9.85
CA LEU A 404 12.49 -12.93 10.19
C LEU A 404 11.29 -13.56 9.47
N ILE A 405 10.14 -12.88 9.45
CA ILE A 405 8.95 -13.31 8.72
C ILE A 405 9.26 -13.45 7.23
N ASP A 406 9.90 -12.46 6.62
CA ASP A 406 10.30 -12.48 5.21
C ASP A 406 11.24 -13.65 4.89
N GLN A 407 12.18 -13.99 5.79
CA GLN A 407 13.01 -15.18 5.64
C GLN A 407 12.15 -16.45 5.70
N PHE A 408 11.29 -16.55 6.71
CA PHE A 408 10.47 -17.74 6.98
C PHE A 408 9.45 -18.00 5.88
N ASP A 409 8.80 -16.94 5.38
CA ASP A 409 7.82 -16.98 4.29
C ASP A 409 8.48 -17.08 2.91
N HIS A 410 9.82 -17.03 2.85
CA HIS A 410 10.62 -17.03 1.63
C HIS A 410 10.25 -15.91 0.63
N ARG A 411 9.62 -14.84 1.12
CA ARG A 411 9.21 -13.68 0.34
C ARG A 411 9.02 -12.44 1.20
N PRO A 412 9.17 -11.23 0.65
CA PRO A 412 8.83 -10.00 1.35
C PRO A 412 7.31 -9.89 1.53
N VAL A 413 6.85 -9.65 2.76
CA VAL A 413 5.41 -9.59 3.08
C VAL A 413 4.76 -8.25 2.70
N GLY A 414 5.54 -7.19 2.51
CA GLY A 414 5.00 -5.87 2.19
C GLY A 414 4.19 -5.27 3.34
N LEU A 415 3.04 -4.67 3.05
CA LEU A 415 2.21 -4.08 4.11
C LEU A 415 1.64 -5.18 5.02
N ILE A 416 2.25 -5.40 6.19
CA ILE A 416 1.86 -6.48 7.11
C ILE A 416 0.63 -6.15 7.97
N THR A 417 0.29 -4.88 8.15
CA THR A 417 -0.79 -4.47 9.07
C THR A 417 -2.12 -5.19 8.81
N PRO A 418 -2.59 -5.43 7.57
CA PRO A 418 -3.80 -6.17 7.34
C PRO A 418 -3.79 -7.60 7.91
N MET A 419 -2.66 -8.30 7.81
CA MET A 419 -2.49 -9.63 8.37
C MET A 419 -2.51 -9.61 9.90
N LEU A 420 -1.83 -8.64 10.53
CA LEU A 420 -1.80 -8.55 11.99
C LEU A 420 -3.22 -8.36 12.56
N TYR A 421 -4.02 -7.50 11.92
CA TYR A 421 -5.42 -7.32 12.30
C TYR A 421 -6.34 -8.47 11.85
N GLN A 422 -5.94 -9.28 10.87
CA GLN A 422 -6.61 -10.55 10.59
C GLN A 422 -6.39 -11.53 11.75
N ILE A 423 -5.14 -11.74 12.19
CA ILE A 423 -4.81 -12.57 13.35
C ILE A 423 -5.56 -12.07 14.60
N TYR A 424 -5.60 -10.75 14.81
CA TYR A 424 -6.31 -10.12 15.92
C TYR A 424 -7.80 -10.54 16.04
N ARG A 425 -8.45 -10.81 14.90
CA ARG A 425 -9.86 -11.19 14.84
C ARG A 425 -10.09 -12.70 14.97
N THR A 426 -9.03 -13.47 15.21
CA THR A 426 -9.07 -14.92 15.38
C THR A 426 -8.77 -15.34 16.83
N PRO A 427 -9.03 -16.59 17.22
CA PRO A 427 -8.64 -17.09 18.53
C PRO A 427 -7.12 -17.15 18.71
N TYR A 428 -6.35 -17.10 17.62
CA TYR A 428 -4.88 -17.08 17.61
C TYR A 428 -4.28 -15.76 18.05
N TYR A 429 -5.09 -14.72 18.27
CA TYR A 429 -4.60 -13.45 18.79
C TYR A 429 -3.77 -13.63 20.07
N SER A 430 -4.24 -14.45 21.01
CA SER A 430 -3.52 -14.70 22.27
C SER A 430 -2.25 -15.53 22.10
N ASP A 431 -2.10 -16.23 20.98
CA ASP A 431 -0.90 -16.98 20.64
C ASP A 431 0.13 -16.08 19.94
N ALA A 432 -0.33 -15.07 19.19
CA ALA A 432 0.52 -14.14 18.44
C ALA A 432 0.94 -12.91 19.23
N PHE A 433 0.14 -12.45 20.20
CA PHE A 433 0.38 -11.21 20.92
C PHE A 433 0.12 -11.34 22.43
N VAL A 434 1.05 -10.80 23.21
CA VAL A 434 0.81 -10.46 24.61
C VAL A 434 0.06 -9.15 24.66
N GLN A 435 -1.18 -9.23 25.10
CA GLN A 435 -2.02 -8.06 25.26
C GLN A 435 -1.61 -7.21 26.47
N ILE A 436 -1.48 -5.89 26.26
CA ILE A 436 -1.26 -4.92 27.34
C ILE A 436 -2.58 -4.31 27.78
N THR A 437 -2.91 -4.46 29.06
CA THR A 437 -4.21 -4.05 29.63
C THR A 437 -4.12 -2.99 30.72
N GLN A 438 -2.89 -2.57 31.07
CA GLN A 438 -2.63 -1.63 32.18
C GLN A 438 -1.61 -0.57 31.76
N GLY A 439 -1.74 0.62 32.33
CA GLY A 439 -0.92 1.79 32.02
C GLY A 439 -1.62 2.78 31.07
N THR A 440 -0.93 3.88 30.75
CA THR A 440 -1.47 5.03 30.02
C THR A 440 -0.37 5.73 29.23
N ASN A 441 -0.74 6.55 28.24
CA ASN A 441 0.14 7.55 27.64
C ASN A 441 -0.21 8.99 28.04
N GLY A 442 -0.90 9.14 29.18
CA GLY A 442 -1.34 10.42 29.73
C GLY A 442 -2.65 10.97 29.16
N VAL A 443 -3.12 10.50 27.99
CA VAL A 443 -4.45 10.83 27.44
C VAL A 443 -5.34 9.60 27.39
N TYR A 444 -4.80 8.48 26.91
CA TYR A 444 -5.52 7.23 26.75
C TYR A 444 -4.99 6.16 27.70
N ASN A 445 -5.82 5.15 27.99
CA ASN A 445 -5.47 4.03 28.85
C ASN A 445 -5.39 2.73 28.03
N ALA A 446 -4.45 1.86 28.40
CA ALA A 446 -4.45 0.49 27.92
C ALA A 446 -5.65 -0.29 28.50
N GLY A 447 -6.11 -1.31 27.78
CA GLY A 447 -7.28 -2.11 28.16
C GLY A 447 -7.48 -3.31 27.22
N PRO A 448 -8.50 -4.14 27.48
CA PRO A 448 -8.85 -5.30 26.64
C PRO A 448 -9.09 -4.96 25.15
N GLY A 449 -8.72 -5.89 24.25
CA GLY A 449 -8.59 -5.63 22.82
C GLY A 449 -7.49 -4.64 22.39
N TRP A 450 -7.57 -4.14 21.16
CA TRP A 450 -6.70 -3.07 20.69
C TRP A 450 -6.91 -1.80 21.52
N ASN A 451 -5.84 -1.06 21.81
CA ASN A 451 -5.94 0.22 22.51
C ASN A 451 -5.00 1.28 21.93
N PRO A 452 -5.34 2.59 22.03
CA PRO A 452 -4.57 3.69 21.46
C PRO A 452 -3.31 4.05 22.28
N VAL A 453 -2.69 3.06 22.93
CA VAL A 453 -1.43 3.20 23.65
C VAL A 453 -0.42 2.13 23.22
N THR A 454 -0.88 0.90 23.05
CA THR A 454 -0.04 -0.28 22.73
C THR A 454 -0.55 -1.11 21.56
N GLY A 455 -1.64 -0.67 20.91
CA GLY A 455 -2.19 -1.31 19.73
C GLY A 455 -2.67 -2.72 20.04
N LEU A 456 -2.26 -3.68 19.21
CA LEU A 456 -2.48 -5.11 19.40
C LEU A 456 -1.70 -5.70 20.59
N GLY A 457 -0.74 -4.97 21.16
CA GLY A 457 0.17 -5.43 22.19
C GLY A 457 1.56 -5.77 21.64
N THR A 458 2.31 -6.59 22.35
CA THR A 458 3.67 -6.99 21.95
C THR A 458 3.66 -8.39 21.35
N PRO A 459 4.50 -8.69 20.35
CA PRO A 459 4.45 -9.96 19.63
C PRO A 459 5.04 -11.12 20.44
N MET A 460 4.51 -12.32 20.22
CA MET A 460 5.19 -13.59 20.45
C MET A 460 5.78 -14.02 19.10
N VAL A 461 7.05 -13.71 18.85
CA VAL A 461 7.62 -13.61 17.50
C VAL A 461 7.55 -14.91 16.72
N TYR A 462 7.95 -16.03 17.33
CA TYR A 462 7.87 -17.33 16.66
C TYR A 462 6.43 -17.71 16.26
N ASN A 463 5.48 -17.56 17.18
CA ASN A 463 4.07 -17.87 16.90
C ASN A 463 3.50 -16.93 15.84
N LEU A 464 3.82 -15.63 15.90
CA LEU A 464 3.39 -14.66 14.91
C LEU A 464 3.91 -15.03 13.51
N MET A 465 5.20 -15.37 13.41
CA MET A 465 5.85 -15.80 12.17
C MET A 465 5.19 -17.06 11.56
N VAL A 466 4.91 -18.06 12.40
CA VAL A 466 4.19 -19.26 11.99
C VAL A 466 2.77 -18.93 11.49
N LEU A 467 2.07 -18.04 12.19
CA LEU A 467 0.72 -17.62 11.80
C LEU A 467 0.72 -16.81 10.50
N THR A 468 1.68 -15.92 10.28
CA THR A 468 1.79 -15.16 9.03
C THR A 468 2.07 -16.06 7.84
N TYR A 469 2.94 -17.06 7.99
CA TYR A 469 3.19 -18.08 6.97
C TYR A 469 1.92 -18.80 6.55
N TYR A 470 1.15 -19.30 7.53
CA TYR A 470 -0.09 -20.02 7.25
C TYR A 470 -1.18 -19.15 6.63
N LEU A 471 -1.22 -17.85 6.92
CA LEU A 471 -2.13 -16.92 6.23
C LEU A 471 -1.77 -16.73 4.76
N TYR A 472 -0.53 -17.02 4.39
CA TYR A 472 0.06 -16.75 3.09
C TYR A 472 0.17 -17.97 2.18
N LEU A 473 0.06 -19.18 2.73
CA LEU A 473 -0.02 -20.40 1.96
C LEU A 473 -1.19 -20.32 0.96
N PRO A 474 -0.99 -20.74 -0.30
CA PRO A 474 -2.09 -20.90 -1.24
C PRO A 474 -3.17 -21.76 -0.60
N TYR A 475 -4.42 -21.31 -0.67
CA TYR A 475 -5.54 -22.12 -0.21
C TYR A 475 -6.07 -22.94 -1.38
N GLY A 476 -6.32 -24.21 -1.17
CA GLY A 476 -6.65 -25.11 -2.26
C GLY A 476 -7.17 -26.45 -1.81
N THR A 477 -7.64 -27.26 -2.75
CA THR A 477 -7.91 -28.67 -2.52
C THR A 477 -7.30 -29.48 -3.63
N TYR A 478 -6.83 -30.67 -3.30
CA TYR A 478 -6.38 -31.63 -4.28
C TYR A 478 -7.04 -32.99 -4.03
N GLU A 479 -6.97 -33.83 -5.03
CA GLU A 479 -7.34 -35.24 -4.98
C GLU A 479 -6.06 -36.05 -5.11
N GLU A 480 -5.82 -36.91 -4.13
CA GLU A 480 -4.65 -37.78 -4.06
C GLU A 480 -5.02 -39.18 -4.56
N PHE A 481 -4.26 -39.71 -5.52
CA PHE A 481 -4.50 -41.07 -6.00
C PHE A 481 -3.59 -42.07 -5.27
N THR A 482 -4.17 -42.80 -4.33
CA THR A 482 -3.48 -43.74 -3.43
C THR A 482 -3.49 -45.19 -3.95
N GLY A 483 -2.89 -46.13 -3.21
CA GLY A 483 -2.94 -47.56 -3.52
C GLY A 483 -2.04 -47.97 -4.69
N SER A 484 -2.61 -48.52 -5.78
CA SER A 484 -1.83 -49.00 -6.94
C SER A 484 -1.16 -47.88 -7.75
N TYR A 485 -1.48 -46.62 -7.45
CA TYR A 485 -0.94 -45.44 -8.12
C TYR A 485 0.25 -44.80 -7.38
N LEU A 486 0.65 -45.37 -6.23
CA LEU A 486 1.83 -44.95 -5.48
C LEU A 486 3.09 -44.98 -6.37
N ASN A 487 3.94 -43.96 -6.28
CA ASN A 487 5.16 -43.83 -7.08
C ASN A 487 4.90 -43.83 -8.59
N ALA A 488 3.74 -43.32 -9.02
CA ALA A 488 3.51 -43.07 -10.43
C ALA A 488 4.56 -42.09 -10.99
N THR A 489 4.95 -42.29 -12.24
CA THR A 489 5.96 -41.47 -12.95
C THR A 489 5.32 -40.45 -13.91
N SER A 490 4.03 -40.61 -14.21
CA SER A 490 3.27 -39.63 -15.00
C SER A 490 1.81 -39.53 -14.57
N VAL A 491 1.26 -38.31 -14.67
CA VAL A 491 -0.16 -38.00 -14.50
C VAL A 491 -0.58 -36.99 -15.57
N SER A 492 -1.74 -37.20 -16.19
CA SER A 492 -2.34 -36.21 -17.10
C SER A 492 -3.84 -36.14 -16.96
N ALA A 493 -4.40 -34.98 -17.28
CA ALA A 493 -5.84 -34.74 -17.28
C ALA A 493 -6.23 -33.67 -18.30
N GLN A 494 -7.48 -33.70 -18.74
CA GLN A 494 -8.14 -32.61 -19.45
C GLN A 494 -8.84 -31.72 -18.42
N VAL A 495 -8.46 -30.45 -18.35
CA VAL A 495 -9.13 -29.45 -17.51
C VAL A 495 -10.02 -28.56 -18.38
N SER A 496 -11.27 -28.34 -17.96
CA SER A 496 -12.23 -27.48 -18.66
C SER A 496 -12.93 -26.55 -17.67
N MET A 497 -12.84 -25.24 -17.89
CA MET A 497 -13.48 -24.23 -17.05
C MET A 497 -14.89 -23.94 -17.57
N ARG A 498 -15.92 -24.28 -16.77
CA ARG A 498 -17.32 -24.31 -17.22
C ARG A 498 -18.10 -23.05 -16.88
N ASP A 499 -17.93 -22.54 -15.66
CA ASP A 499 -18.63 -21.36 -15.15
C ASP A 499 -17.60 -20.37 -14.61
N TYR A 500 -17.10 -19.49 -15.48
CA TYR A 500 -16.28 -18.38 -15.06
C TYR A 500 -17.20 -17.31 -14.46
N VAL A 501 -17.24 -17.22 -13.14
CA VAL A 501 -17.71 -16.00 -12.48
C VAL A 501 -16.61 -14.98 -12.75
N ALA A 502 -16.92 -13.88 -13.43
CA ALA A 502 -15.96 -12.79 -13.57
C ALA A 502 -15.40 -12.48 -12.18
N GLN A 503 -14.15 -12.87 -11.93
CA GLN A 503 -13.47 -12.57 -10.68
C GLN A 503 -13.27 -11.06 -10.65
N TYR A 504 -14.30 -10.38 -10.19
CA TYR A 504 -14.22 -9.05 -9.67
C TYR A 504 -13.69 -9.22 -8.23
N VAL A 505 -12.38 -9.47 -8.14
CA VAL A 505 -11.44 -8.90 -7.14
C VAL A 505 -10.69 -9.80 -6.15
N ILE A 506 -9.54 -9.22 -5.78
CA ILE A 506 -8.44 -9.55 -4.88
C ILE A 506 -7.31 -10.22 -5.66
N ASN A 507 -6.04 -9.90 -5.33
CA ASN A 507 -4.78 -10.26 -6.01
C ASN A 507 -4.50 -11.80 -6.08
N GLY A 508 -5.51 -12.65 -6.27
CA GLY A 508 -5.42 -14.10 -6.36
C GLY A 508 -5.30 -14.62 -7.79
N THR A 509 -4.66 -15.78 -7.96
CA THR A 509 -4.66 -16.58 -9.19
C THR A 509 -5.25 -17.95 -8.88
N ASP A 510 -6.39 -18.29 -9.50
CA ASP A 510 -6.95 -19.64 -9.50
C ASP A 510 -6.03 -20.55 -10.32
N PHE A 511 -5.34 -21.48 -9.68
CA PHE A 511 -4.38 -22.38 -10.30
C PHE A 511 -4.90 -23.81 -10.31
N TYR A 512 -5.35 -24.31 -11.47
CA TYR A 512 -5.79 -25.69 -11.66
C TYR A 512 -4.65 -26.55 -12.18
N TYR A 513 -4.28 -27.62 -11.48
CA TYR A 513 -3.07 -28.38 -11.77
C TYR A 513 -3.22 -29.90 -11.71
N VAL A 514 -2.27 -30.57 -12.33
CA VAL A 514 -1.88 -31.96 -12.03
C VAL A 514 -0.47 -31.96 -11.47
N GLY A 515 -0.08 -33.01 -10.76
CA GLY A 515 1.21 -32.99 -10.10
C GLY A 515 1.57 -34.24 -9.34
N PHE A 516 2.59 -34.08 -8.49
CA PHE A 516 3.03 -35.08 -7.54
C PHE A 516 3.19 -34.43 -6.17
N TYR A 517 2.71 -35.09 -5.13
CA TYR A 517 2.79 -34.65 -3.75
C TYR A 517 3.51 -35.71 -2.91
N ASN A 518 4.41 -35.27 -2.03
CA ASN A 518 5.02 -36.11 -0.99
C ASN A 518 4.70 -35.53 0.40
N ASP A 519 4.94 -34.23 0.58
CA ASP A 519 4.62 -33.48 1.79
C ASP A 519 4.50 -31.97 1.45
N GLU A 520 4.21 -31.15 2.46
CA GLU A 520 3.97 -29.71 2.32
C GLU A 520 5.17 -28.91 1.77
N PHE A 521 6.39 -29.47 1.83
CA PHE A 521 7.61 -28.84 1.31
C PHE A 521 8.19 -29.57 0.09
N ASN A 522 7.49 -30.60 -0.43
CA ASN A 522 7.95 -31.44 -1.51
C ASN A 522 6.80 -31.81 -2.45
N TYR A 523 6.60 -31.00 -3.49
CA TYR A 523 5.57 -31.21 -4.51
C TYR A 523 5.94 -30.63 -5.87
N THR A 524 5.21 -31.05 -6.89
CA THR A 524 5.27 -30.48 -8.25
C THR A 524 3.86 -30.25 -8.75
N LYS A 525 3.57 -29.10 -9.35
CA LYS A 525 2.26 -28.73 -9.89
C LYS A 525 2.44 -28.12 -11.28
N VAL A 526 1.68 -28.58 -12.26
CA VAL A 526 1.59 -27.98 -13.59
C VAL A 526 0.14 -27.80 -14.00
N GLY A 527 -0.18 -26.63 -14.52
CA GLY A 527 -1.49 -26.39 -15.12
C GLY A 527 -1.79 -24.93 -15.42
N ILE A 528 -3.04 -24.53 -15.22
CA ILE A 528 -3.58 -23.28 -15.75
C ILE A 528 -3.93 -22.34 -14.59
N GLY A 529 -3.32 -21.15 -14.60
CA GLY A 529 -3.65 -20.04 -13.74
C GLY A 529 -4.65 -19.09 -14.39
N VAL A 530 -5.61 -18.57 -13.63
CA VAL A 530 -6.56 -17.54 -14.10
C VAL A 530 -6.65 -16.42 -13.08
N ASN A 531 -6.57 -15.18 -13.55
CA ASN A 531 -6.81 -13.99 -12.73
C ASN A 531 -7.38 -12.83 -13.58
N SER A 532 -7.53 -11.66 -12.98
CA SER A 532 -8.07 -10.45 -13.63
C SER A 532 -7.31 -10.03 -14.90
N THR A 533 -6.00 -10.32 -14.95
CA THR A 533 -5.11 -9.92 -16.05
C THR A 533 -5.11 -10.91 -17.22
N GLY A 534 -5.53 -12.17 -17.01
CA GLY A 534 -5.60 -13.16 -18.07
C GLY A 534 -5.49 -14.62 -17.63
N VAL A 535 -5.20 -15.48 -18.60
CA VAL A 535 -4.96 -16.92 -18.41
C VAL A 535 -3.48 -17.22 -18.58
N TYR A 536 -2.93 -18.06 -17.71
CA TYR A 536 -1.51 -18.37 -17.59
C TYR A 536 -1.28 -19.87 -17.61
N ALA A 537 -0.22 -20.30 -18.27
CA ALA A 537 0.36 -21.63 -18.12
C ALA A 537 1.39 -21.54 -16.98
N ILE A 538 1.21 -22.33 -15.92
CA ILE A 538 1.99 -22.27 -14.68
C ILE A 538 2.59 -23.65 -14.39
N ALA A 539 3.85 -23.64 -13.97
CA ALA A 539 4.60 -24.80 -13.53
C ALA A 539 5.35 -24.43 -12.25
N GLU A 540 5.18 -25.23 -11.20
CA GLU A 540 5.69 -25.00 -9.85
C GLU A 540 6.31 -26.29 -9.29
N VAL A 541 7.53 -26.17 -8.74
CA VAL A 541 8.25 -27.27 -8.09
C VAL A 541 8.75 -26.77 -6.76
N GLU A 542 8.33 -27.40 -5.66
CA GLU A 542 8.87 -27.17 -4.34
C GLU A 542 9.68 -28.39 -3.87
N GLN A 543 10.89 -28.14 -3.38
CA GLN A 543 11.77 -29.16 -2.83
C GLN A 543 12.49 -28.62 -1.60
N ASP A 544 12.27 -29.26 -0.45
CA ASP A 544 12.84 -28.88 0.85
C ASP A 544 12.65 -27.37 1.14
N GLY A 545 11.47 -26.82 0.82
CA GLY A 545 11.11 -25.40 1.00
C GLY A 545 11.64 -24.45 -0.09
N GLN A 546 12.38 -24.96 -1.08
CA GLN A 546 12.83 -24.16 -2.23
C GLN A 546 11.81 -24.26 -3.37
N VAL A 547 11.15 -23.14 -3.69
CA VAL A 547 10.16 -23.05 -4.78
C VAL A 547 10.81 -22.57 -6.08
N ALA A 548 10.54 -23.28 -7.17
CA ALA A 548 10.82 -22.87 -8.54
C ALA A 548 9.52 -22.75 -9.33
N LEU A 549 9.22 -21.55 -9.84
CA LEU A 549 7.99 -21.22 -10.57
C LEU A 549 8.33 -20.69 -11.97
N ASP A 550 7.68 -21.19 -13.01
CA ASP A 550 7.65 -20.62 -14.37
C ASP A 550 6.19 -20.37 -14.77
N SER A 551 5.88 -19.16 -15.23
CA SER A 551 4.54 -18.77 -15.66
C SER A 551 4.59 -18.03 -16.99
N ARG A 552 3.64 -18.35 -17.88
CA ARG A 552 3.57 -17.79 -19.25
C ARG A 552 2.14 -17.38 -19.57
N GLN A 553 1.95 -16.12 -19.94
CA GLN A 553 0.62 -15.65 -20.33
C GLN A 553 0.17 -16.32 -21.64
N VAL A 554 -1.04 -16.86 -21.60
CA VAL A 554 -1.70 -17.59 -22.69
C VAL A 554 -2.75 -16.71 -23.36
N ALA A 555 -3.50 -15.93 -22.58
CA ALA A 555 -4.53 -15.01 -23.07
C ALA A 555 -4.64 -13.76 -22.18
N SER A 556 -4.99 -12.62 -22.77
CA SER A 556 -5.15 -11.34 -22.06
C SER A 556 -6.61 -11.09 -21.67
N GLY A 557 -6.82 -10.72 -20.40
CA GLY A 557 -8.12 -10.33 -19.86
C GLY A 557 -9.00 -11.49 -19.38
N ALA A 558 -9.54 -11.35 -18.18
CA ALA A 558 -10.43 -12.30 -17.50
C ALA A 558 -11.63 -12.80 -18.35
N ALA A 559 -12.22 -11.94 -19.19
CA ALA A 559 -13.42 -12.28 -19.97
C ALA A 559 -13.20 -13.41 -20.99
N GLN A 560 -11.94 -13.72 -21.33
CA GLN A 560 -11.60 -14.80 -22.26
C GLN A 560 -11.43 -16.17 -21.57
N ALA A 561 -11.56 -16.25 -20.24
CA ALA A 561 -11.44 -17.50 -19.50
C ALA A 561 -12.68 -18.41 -19.62
N ALA A 562 -13.84 -17.87 -20.00
CA ALA A 562 -15.07 -18.63 -20.15
C ALA A 562 -14.96 -19.67 -21.28
N GLY A 563 -15.05 -20.97 -20.94
CA GLY A 563 -14.99 -22.08 -21.89
C GLY A 563 -13.58 -22.50 -22.30
N PHE A 564 -12.55 -22.06 -21.57
CA PHE A 564 -11.17 -22.52 -21.80
C PHE A 564 -11.01 -24.00 -21.43
N SER A 565 -10.19 -24.73 -22.19
CA SER A 565 -9.83 -26.12 -21.90
C SER A 565 -8.37 -26.40 -22.25
N ALA A 566 -7.73 -27.30 -21.52
CA ALA A 566 -6.34 -27.70 -21.77
C ALA A 566 -6.10 -29.15 -21.36
N GLU A 567 -5.18 -29.81 -22.06
CA GLU A 567 -4.53 -31.02 -21.57
C GLU A 567 -3.31 -30.62 -20.75
N ILE A 568 -3.26 -31.07 -19.51
CA ILE A 568 -2.18 -30.80 -18.57
C ILE A 568 -1.54 -32.13 -18.16
N SER A 569 -0.21 -32.17 -18.14
CA SER A 569 0.55 -33.39 -17.91
C SER A 569 1.85 -33.13 -17.18
N ALA A 570 2.08 -33.89 -16.12
CA ALA A 570 3.32 -33.93 -15.36
C ALA A 570 3.97 -35.31 -15.52
N SER A 571 5.27 -35.33 -15.80
CA SER A 571 6.06 -36.55 -15.79
C SER A 571 7.45 -36.29 -15.22
N TYR A 572 7.98 -37.21 -14.43
CA TYR A 572 9.36 -37.15 -13.97
C TYR A 572 10.16 -38.35 -14.47
N THR A 573 11.44 -38.09 -14.73
CA THR A 573 12.42 -39.09 -15.15
C THR A 573 13.66 -38.97 -14.27
N ASP A 574 14.57 -39.94 -14.38
CA ASP A 574 15.89 -39.90 -13.71
C ASP A 574 16.72 -38.65 -14.05
N TYR A 575 16.34 -37.89 -15.09
CA TYR A 575 17.08 -36.73 -15.61
C TYR A 575 16.37 -35.39 -15.38
N GLY A 576 15.21 -35.38 -14.71
CA GLY A 576 14.45 -34.16 -14.40
C GLY A 576 12.95 -34.29 -14.65
N LEU A 577 12.22 -33.22 -14.32
CA LEU A 577 10.79 -33.05 -14.55
C LEU A 577 10.52 -32.53 -15.97
N SER A 578 9.58 -33.18 -16.66
CA SER A 578 9.05 -32.73 -17.94
C SER A 578 7.55 -32.52 -17.80
N GLU A 579 7.15 -31.27 -17.99
CA GLU A 579 5.80 -30.79 -17.81
C GLU A 579 5.32 -30.14 -19.11
N TYR A 580 4.11 -30.46 -19.55
CA TYR A 580 3.53 -29.85 -20.74
C TYR A 580 2.07 -29.50 -20.57
N ILE A 581 1.70 -28.40 -21.23
CA ILE A 581 0.34 -27.89 -21.32
C ILE A 581 0.01 -27.76 -22.80
N ASN A 582 -0.98 -28.51 -23.27
CA ASN A 582 -1.47 -28.46 -24.63
C ASN A 582 -2.85 -27.81 -24.66
N LEU A 583 -2.94 -26.65 -25.29
CA LEU A 583 -4.17 -25.88 -25.39
C LEU A 583 -5.07 -26.41 -26.49
N THR A 584 -6.39 -26.19 -26.39
CA THR A 584 -7.34 -26.54 -27.46
C THR A 584 -7.02 -25.89 -28.81
N SER A 585 -6.23 -24.80 -28.82
CA SER A 585 -5.71 -24.13 -30.02
C SER A 585 -4.54 -24.85 -30.71
N GLY A 586 -4.03 -25.94 -30.11
CA GLY A 586 -2.88 -26.71 -30.60
C GLY A 586 -1.51 -26.13 -30.22
N ILE A 587 -1.47 -25.09 -29.39
CA ILE A 587 -0.22 -24.52 -28.85
C ILE A 587 0.22 -25.36 -27.65
N VAL A 588 1.47 -25.81 -27.66
CA VAL A 588 2.07 -26.60 -26.58
C VAL A 588 3.12 -25.76 -25.85
N TYR A 589 2.97 -25.64 -24.53
CA TYR A 589 3.97 -25.04 -23.65
C TYR A 589 4.76 -26.14 -22.96
N HIS A 590 6.09 -26.04 -23.07
CA HIS A 590 7.03 -26.94 -22.40
C HIS A 590 7.73 -26.22 -21.26
N PHE A 591 7.71 -26.87 -20.09
CA PHE A 591 8.44 -26.47 -18.90
C PHE A 591 9.51 -27.53 -18.60
N THR A 592 10.71 -27.09 -18.23
CA THR A 592 11.82 -27.98 -17.92
C THR A 592 12.60 -27.41 -16.76
N PHE A 593 12.57 -28.12 -15.64
CA PHE A 593 13.38 -27.78 -14.47
C PHE A 593 14.59 -28.70 -14.41
N ASN A 594 15.78 -28.12 -14.35
CA ASN A 594 17.05 -28.87 -14.23
C ASN A 594 17.37 -29.27 -12.78
N THR A 595 16.36 -29.29 -11.90
CA THR A 595 16.48 -29.72 -10.51
C THR A 595 16.41 -31.24 -10.42
N LEU A 596 17.33 -31.83 -9.65
CA LEU A 596 17.21 -33.22 -9.25
C LEU A 596 16.11 -33.31 -8.20
N VAL A 597 14.87 -33.49 -8.65
CA VAL A 597 13.75 -33.74 -7.74
C VAL A 597 13.95 -35.12 -7.16
N SER A 598 14.50 -35.15 -5.95
CA SER A 598 14.69 -36.37 -5.20
C SER A 598 13.44 -36.54 -4.37
N PHE A 599 12.40 -37.17 -4.92
CA PHE A 599 11.31 -37.70 -4.11
C PHE A 599 11.88 -38.85 -3.26
N LYS A 600 12.52 -38.49 -2.15
CA LYS A 600 13.00 -39.46 -1.14
C LYS A 600 11.79 -39.92 -0.32
N GLY A 601 10.87 -40.65 -0.94
CA GLY A 601 9.61 -40.99 -0.29
C GLY A 601 8.60 -41.64 -1.22
N GLN A 602 7.38 -41.76 -0.70
CA GLN A 602 6.21 -42.20 -1.46
C GLN A 602 5.61 -40.98 -2.18
N SER A 603 5.70 -40.91 -3.51
CA SER A 603 5.11 -39.80 -4.27
C SER A 603 3.70 -40.17 -4.77
N TYR A 604 2.72 -39.33 -4.49
CA TYR A 604 1.34 -39.51 -4.91
C TYR A 604 1.03 -38.61 -6.10
N PRO A 605 0.48 -39.14 -7.21
CA PRO A 605 -0.06 -38.28 -8.25
C PRO A 605 -1.29 -37.54 -7.71
N ILE A 606 -1.40 -36.26 -8.07
CA ILE A 606 -2.49 -35.38 -7.63
C ILE A 606 -3.14 -34.65 -8.80
N ILE A 607 -4.41 -34.29 -8.64
CA ILE A 607 -5.06 -33.21 -9.37
C ILE A 607 -5.59 -32.20 -8.36
N GLY A 608 -5.56 -30.91 -8.64
CA GLY A 608 -6.01 -29.93 -7.64
C GLY A 608 -6.27 -28.55 -8.17
N VAL A 609 -6.71 -27.70 -7.25
CA VAL A 609 -6.83 -26.27 -7.46
C VAL A 609 -6.36 -25.52 -6.24
N ASP A 610 -5.52 -24.51 -6.47
CA ASP A 610 -5.04 -23.58 -5.45
C ASP A 610 -5.47 -22.16 -5.83
N VAL A 611 -5.51 -21.27 -4.86
CA VAL A 611 -5.60 -19.83 -5.07
C VAL A 611 -4.37 -19.20 -4.45
N ALA A 612 -3.49 -18.69 -5.29
CA ALA A 612 -2.25 -18.05 -4.88
C ALA A 612 -2.43 -16.53 -4.84
N GLY A 613 -2.02 -15.86 -3.77
CA GLY A 613 -1.88 -14.40 -3.71
C GLY A 613 -3.09 -13.62 -3.19
N SER A 614 -4.18 -14.28 -2.79
CA SER A 614 -5.27 -13.57 -2.12
C SER A 614 -4.87 -13.24 -0.67
N GLU A 615 -4.56 -11.98 -0.37
CA GLU A 615 -4.33 -11.47 1.00
C GLU A 615 -5.47 -11.83 1.98
N TYR A 616 -6.63 -12.17 1.42
CA TYR A 616 -7.77 -12.70 2.12
C TYR A 616 -8.20 -13.96 1.40
N ASN A 617 -8.43 -15.04 2.14
CA ASN A 617 -8.81 -16.38 1.70
C ASN A 617 -10.22 -16.42 1.03
N LEU A 618 -10.57 -15.45 0.17
CA LEU A 618 -11.96 -15.01 -0.11
C LEU A 618 -12.37 -15.09 -1.58
N SER A 619 -11.58 -15.71 -2.46
CA SER A 619 -11.99 -15.80 -3.85
C SER A 619 -13.03 -16.90 -4.06
N ASP A 620 -14.03 -16.60 -4.89
CA ASP A 620 -14.82 -17.60 -5.59
C ASP A 620 -13.92 -18.21 -6.67
N ILE A 621 -13.39 -19.41 -6.41
CA ILE A 621 -12.69 -20.22 -7.41
C ILE A 621 -13.63 -20.55 -8.58
N SER A 622 -13.18 -20.35 -9.81
CA SER A 622 -13.97 -20.71 -10.99
C SER A 622 -14.25 -22.22 -11.03
N THR A 623 -15.42 -22.63 -11.51
CA THR A 623 -15.73 -24.07 -11.59
C THR A 623 -14.94 -24.71 -12.72
N ALA A 624 -14.15 -25.73 -12.41
CA ALA A 624 -13.35 -26.50 -13.36
C ALA A 624 -13.66 -27.99 -13.28
N GLN A 625 -13.60 -28.67 -14.43
CA GLN A 625 -13.76 -30.11 -14.52
C GLN A 625 -12.48 -30.76 -15.06
N PHE A 626 -11.95 -31.71 -14.30
CA PHE A 626 -10.91 -32.62 -14.72
C PHE A 626 -11.53 -33.90 -15.29
N SER A 627 -11.13 -34.29 -16.50
CA SER A 627 -11.62 -35.48 -17.20
C SER A 627 -10.48 -36.20 -17.93
N GLY A 628 -10.72 -37.43 -18.38
CA GLY A 628 -9.71 -38.18 -19.14
C GLY A 628 -8.41 -38.43 -18.37
N ILE A 629 -8.49 -38.65 -17.06
CA ILE A 629 -7.32 -38.76 -16.19
C ILE A 629 -6.55 -40.05 -16.48
N LEU A 630 -5.26 -39.90 -16.76
CA LEU A 630 -4.33 -41.01 -16.99
C LEU A 630 -3.21 -40.97 -15.96
N ILE A 631 -2.96 -42.09 -15.30
CA ILE A 631 -1.79 -42.28 -14.41
C ILE A 631 -0.93 -43.39 -15.00
N ASN A 632 0.35 -43.11 -15.28
CA ASN A 632 1.23 -44.00 -16.04
C ASN A 632 0.59 -44.50 -17.35
N GLY A 633 -0.18 -43.63 -18.02
CA GLY A 633 -0.91 -43.95 -19.25
C GLY A 633 -2.15 -44.84 -19.09
N THR A 634 -2.53 -45.18 -17.85
CA THR A 634 -3.71 -46.00 -17.55
C THR A 634 -4.86 -45.13 -17.07
N ALA A 635 -6.05 -45.33 -17.62
CA ALA A 635 -7.25 -44.60 -17.19
C ALA A 635 -7.63 -44.97 -15.75
N VAL A 636 -7.87 -43.95 -14.92
CA VAL A 636 -8.28 -44.14 -13.53
C VAL A 636 -9.75 -44.56 -13.46
N SER A 637 -10.05 -45.62 -12.70
CA SER A 637 -11.44 -46.05 -12.40
C SER A 637 -11.68 -46.15 -10.89
N GLY A 638 -12.69 -45.47 -10.35
CA GLY A 638 -13.08 -45.52 -8.94
C GLY A 638 -13.16 -44.15 -8.26
N GLN A 639 -13.72 -44.09 -7.04
CA GLN A 639 -13.64 -42.92 -6.16
C GLN A 639 -12.45 -43.08 -5.21
N PRO A 640 -11.38 -42.27 -5.34
CA PRO A 640 -10.24 -42.23 -4.43
C PRO A 640 -10.57 -41.48 -3.14
N ASP A 641 -9.64 -41.52 -2.19
CA ASP A 641 -9.73 -40.81 -0.92
C ASP A 641 -9.49 -39.31 -1.13
N VAL A 642 -10.48 -38.48 -0.78
CA VAL A 642 -10.41 -37.01 -0.93
C VAL A 642 -9.61 -36.42 0.23
N TYR A 643 -8.52 -35.71 -0.09
CA TYR A 643 -7.71 -34.97 0.88
C TYR A 643 -7.83 -33.46 0.64
N THR A 644 -8.53 -32.76 1.53
CA THR A 644 -8.56 -31.29 1.51
C THR A 644 -7.24 -30.72 2.05
N GLY A 645 -6.48 -30.06 1.20
CA GLY A 645 -5.21 -29.40 1.56
C GLY A 645 -5.40 -28.19 2.47
N THR A 646 -4.53 -28.11 3.48
CA THR A 646 -4.10 -26.92 4.25
C THR A 646 -5.20 -25.99 4.80
N LEU A 647 -6.00 -26.49 5.73
CA LEU A 647 -6.58 -25.66 6.81
C LEU A 647 -6.87 -26.45 8.12
N ASP A 648 -6.21 -27.59 8.32
CA ASP A 648 -6.32 -28.34 9.58
C ASP A 648 -5.45 -27.75 10.72
N TYR A 649 -4.35 -27.06 10.42
CA TYR A 649 -3.41 -26.57 11.43
C TYR A 649 -3.88 -25.32 12.19
N LEU A 650 -4.54 -24.37 11.51
CA LEU A 650 -5.05 -23.15 12.13
C LEU A 650 -6.53 -23.23 12.50
N ASN A 651 -7.21 -24.38 12.37
CA ASN A 651 -8.66 -24.47 12.63
C ASN A 651 -9.48 -23.35 11.93
N MET A 652 -8.89 -22.72 10.91
CA MET A 652 -9.36 -21.54 10.19
C MET A 652 -10.19 -22.01 8.98
N GLN A 653 -10.85 -23.16 9.11
CA GLN A 653 -11.64 -23.91 8.10
C GLN A 653 -12.87 -23.13 7.55
N ASN A 654 -12.86 -21.80 7.62
CA ASN A 654 -14.02 -20.92 7.54
C ASN A 654 -14.04 -20.03 6.30
N TYR A 655 -13.16 -20.28 5.35
CA TYR A 655 -13.09 -19.54 4.11
C TYR A 655 -13.24 -20.50 2.91
N SER A 656 -13.71 -19.99 1.77
CA SER A 656 -14.19 -20.71 0.58
C SER A 656 -13.70 -22.16 0.48
N SER A 657 -14.56 -23.15 0.78
CA SER A 657 -14.16 -24.55 0.55
C SER A 657 -14.24 -24.83 -0.94
N VAL A 658 -13.15 -25.30 -1.51
CA VAL A 658 -13.20 -25.92 -2.83
C VAL A 658 -13.87 -27.28 -2.66
N ASN A 659 -15.02 -27.47 -3.30
CA ASN A 659 -15.69 -28.77 -3.29
C ASN A 659 -15.17 -29.62 -4.44
N VAL A 660 -14.82 -30.87 -4.14
CA VAL A 660 -14.60 -31.88 -5.17
C VAL A 660 -15.76 -32.86 -5.19
N SER A 661 -16.32 -33.06 -6.38
CA SER A 661 -17.32 -34.09 -6.62
C SER A 661 -16.95 -34.88 -7.86
N SER A 662 -17.13 -36.20 -7.83
CA SER A 662 -16.88 -37.04 -9.00
C SER A 662 -18.19 -37.52 -9.63
N ASN A 663 -18.23 -37.56 -10.95
CA ASN A 663 -19.33 -38.11 -11.75
C ASN A 663 -18.77 -38.88 -12.95
N SER A 664 -19.66 -39.41 -13.80
CA SER A 664 -19.26 -40.16 -15.00
C SER A 664 -18.46 -39.35 -16.03
N ALA A 665 -18.43 -38.02 -15.92
CA ALA A 665 -17.67 -37.13 -16.78
C ALA A 665 -16.32 -36.70 -16.17
N GLY A 666 -15.99 -37.10 -14.93
CA GLY A 666 -14.72 -36.81 -14.26
C GLY A 666 -14.87 -36.18 -12.88
N TYR A 667 -13.89 -35.39 -12.46
CA TYR A 667 -13.86 -34.68 -11.18
C TYR A 667 -14.21 -33.21 -11.41
N LEU A 668 -15.24 -32.74 -10.72
CA LEU A 668 -15.70 -31.36 -10.74
C LEU A 668 -15.20 -30.66 -9.48
N PHE A 669 -14.32 -29.69 -9.69
CA PHE A 669 -13.89 -28.72 -8.70
C PHE A 669 -14.76 -27.49 -8.86
N SER A 670 -15.54 -27.17 -7.85
CA SER A 670 -16.37 -25.96 -7.87
C SER A 670 -16.15 -25.16 -6.61
N THR A 671 -16.39 -23.85 -6.70
CA THR A 671 -16.85 -23.14 -5.52
C THR A 671 -18.08 -23.85 -5.00
N GLY A 672 -18.02 -24.22 -3.75
CA GLY A 672 -19.23 -24.41 -3.00
C GLY A 672 -19.08 -23.66 -1.70
N VAL A 673 -20.21 -23.19 -1.23
CA VAL A 673 -20.32 -22.70 0.12
C VAL A 673 -19.78 -23.79 1.06
N PRO A 674 -18.93 -23.46 2.07
CA PRO A 674 -18.16 -24.43 2.83
C PRO A 674 -18.91 -25.74 3.07
N ARG A 675 -18.50 -26.88 2.51
CA ARG A 675 -19.02 -28.18 2.97
C ARG A 675 -18.00 -28.73 3.93
N ILE A 676 -18.12 -28.34 5.19
CA ILE A 676 -17.25 -28.85 6.22
C ILE A 676 -17.80 -30.21 6.67
N GLY A 677 -17.55 -31.23 5.86
CA GLY A 677 -17.70 -32.63 6.22
C GLY A 677 -16.38 -33.11 6.80
N GLY A 678 -16.20 -33.02 8.11
CA GLY A 678 -15.08 -33.69 8.75
C GLY A 678 -15.31 -35.19 8.69
N ALA A 679 -14.85 -35.90 7.65
CA ALA A 679 -14.95 -37.35 7.58
C ALA A 679 -13.97 -38.03 8.57
N GLN A 680 -14.15 -37.83 9.87
CA GLN A 680 -13.60 -38.73 10.87
C GLN A 680 -14.60 -39.85 11.13
N GLY A 681 -14.45 -40.94 10.36
CA GLY A 681 -14.86 -42.29 10.75
C GLY A 681 -16.35 -42.59 10.94
N ASN A 682 -16.78 -43.76 10.49
CA ASN A 682 -18.08 -44.34 10.81
C ASN A 682 -18.34 -44.35 12.34
N GLY A 683 -19.17 -43.45 12.88
CA GLY A 683 -19.84 -43.68 14.18
C GLY A 683 -19.98 -42.53 15.18
N THR A 684 -19.36 -41.36 14.98
CA THR A 684 -19.50 -40.20 15.90
C THR A 684 -20.18 -39.04 15.20
N GLY A 685 -21.32 -38.57 15.70
CA GLY A 685 -22.11 -37.54 15.01
C GLY A 685 -21.45 -36.16 14.95
N GLN A 686 -21.82 -35.36 13.94
CA GLN A 686 -21.08 -34.15 13.51
C GLN A 686 -22.00 -32.97 13.18
N ILE A 687 -21.47 -31.75 13.27
CA ILE A 687 -22.07 -30.52 12.69
C ILE A 687 -21.38 -30.22 11.34
N GLU A 688 -22.17 -30.23 10.28
CA GLU A 688 -21.83 -29.73 8.94
C GLU A 688 -22.41 -28.31 8.79
N TYR A 689 -21.69 -27.37 8.16
CA TYR A 689 -22.23 -26.03 7.92
C TYR A 689 -21.62 -25.32 6.71
N TRP A 690 -22.35 -24.34 6.17
CA TRP A 690 -21.95 -23.48 5.06
C TRP A 690 -22.45 -22.02 5.26
N LEU A 691 -21.70 -21.00 4.80
CA LEU A 691 -22.05 -19.57 4.90
C LEU A 691 -22.47 -18.94 3.55
N ALA A 692 -23.72 -18.54 3.36
CA ALA A 692 -24.19 -17.89 2.14
C ALA A 692 -23.96 -16.36 2.17
N PHE A 693 -23.32 -15.83 1.11
CA PHE A 693 -22.98 -14.41 0.94
C PHE A 693 -23.90 -13.74 -0.11
N GLY A 694 -25.06 -13.25 0.35
CA GLY A 694 -26.05 -12.52 -0.48
C GLY A 694 -25.91 -10.99 -0.42
N ASN A 695 -26.90 -10.27 -0.97
CA ASN A 695 -27.03 -8.80 -0.88
C ASN A 695 -27.48 -8.33 0.52
N GLY A 696 -27.08 -9.03 1.60
CA GLY A 696 -27.57 -8.81 2.97
C GLY A 696 -26.66 -9.42 4.03
N ALA A 697 -27.23 -9.81 5.19
CA ALA A 697 -26.51 -10.50 6.27
C ALA A 697 -25.92 -11.84 5.79
N ILE A 698 -24.80 -12.27 6.36
CA ILE A 698 -24.18 -13.56 6.05
C ILE A 698 -25.08 -14.65 6.66
N GLU A 699 -25.62 -15.56 5.87
CA GLU A 699 -26.50 -16.63 6.36
C GLU A 699 -25.71 -17.91 6.60
N GLY A 700 -25.61 -18.35 7.86
CA GLY A 700 -25.08 -19.66 8.18
C GLY A 700 -26.15 -20.74 8.07
N HIS A 701 -25.85 -21.82 7.39
CA HIS A 701 -26.70 -23.00 7.31
C HIS A 701 -25.96 -24.18 7.93
N PHE A 702 -26.64 -24.92 8.79
CA PHE A 702 -26.07 -25.96 9.64
C PHE A 702 -26.92 -27.22 9.55
N HIS A 703 -26.27 -28.38 9.56
CA HIS A 703 -26.88 -29.69 9.55
C HIS A 703 -26.14 -30.65 10.50
N THR A 704 -26.85 -31.65 11.03
CA THR A 704 -26.24 -32.75 11.79
C THR A 704 -26.48 -34.10 11.14
N ARG A 705 -25.42 -34.91 11.04
CA ARG A 705 -25.47 -36.27 10.50
C ARG A 705 -25.19 -37.29 11.59
N GLY A 706 -26.06 -38.30 11.71
CA GLY A 706 -25.88 -39.39 12.67
C GLY A 706 -26.22 -39.05 14.13
N LEU A 707 -26.87 -37.90 14.40
CA LEU A 707 -27.32 -37.48 15.73
C LEU A 707 -28.85 -37.48 15.83
N PRO A 708 -29.45 -37.66 17.03
CA PRO A 708 -30.88 -37.45 17.23
C PRO A 708 -31.26 -35.95 17.20
N PRO A 709 -32.54 -35.58 16.97
CA PRO A 709 -32.96 -34.19 16.96
C PRO A 709 -32.64 -33.49 18.28
N GLY A 710 -32.10 -32.28 18.19
CA GLY A 710 -31.62 -31.48 19.30
C GLY A 710 -31.93 -30.00 19.16
N VAL A 711 -31.28 -29.20 19.99
CA VAL A 711 -31.38 -27.74 20.04
C VAL A 711 -30.06 -27.14 19.57
N TRP A 712 -30.15 -26.15 18.69
CA TRP A 712 -29.01 -25.36 18.24
C TRP A 712 -28.84 -24.13 19.12
N TYR A 713 -27.60 -23.84 19.48
CA TYR A 713 -27.17 -22.65 20.19
C TYR A 713 -26.12 -21.90 19.39
N VAL A 714 -26.17 -20.57 19.41
CA VAL A 714 -25.13 -19.68 18.89
C VAL A 714 -24.67 -18.78 20.03
N ASN A 715 -23.39 -18.80 20.35
CA ASN A 715 -22.79 -18.12 21.51
C ASN A 715 -23.56 -18.40 22.81
N GLY A 716 -23.94 -19.65 23.02
CA GLY A 716 -24.69 -20.10 24.20
C GLY A 716 -26.19 -19.73 24.21
N THR A 717 -26.71 -19.05 23.18
CA THR A 717 -28.13 -18.70 23.07
C THR A 717 -28.86 -19.68 22.16
N ALA A 718 -29.97 -20.27 22.63
CA ALA A 718 -30.77 -21.19 21.83
C ALA A 718 -31.46 -20.47 20.66
N VAL A 719 -31.36 -20.99 19.45
CA VAL A 719 -31.82 -20.32 18.21
C VAL A 719 -32.73 -21.16 17.33
N SER A 720 -32.62 -22.50 17.35
CA SER A 720 -33.43 -23.40 16.53
C SER A 720 -33.50 -24.82 17.12
N THR A 721 -34.42 -25.66 16.64
CA THR A 721 -34.51 -27.08 16.99
C THR A 721 -34.60 -27.96 15.73
N GLY A 722 -34.15 -29.21 15.83
CA GLY A 722 -34.17 -30.19 14.73
C GLY A 722 -32.79 -30.46 14.13
N TYR A 723 -32.73 -31.13 12.98
CA TYR A 723 -31.46 -31.52 12.34
C TYR A 723 -30.76 -30.38 11.60
N ASN A 724 -31.52 -29.34 11.23
CA ASN A 724 -31.07 -28.23 10.39
C ASN A 724 -31.25 -26.91 11.13
N MET A 725 -30.36 -25.95 10.88
CA MET A 725 -30.52 -24.57 11.31
C MET A 725 -30.08 -23.64 10.18
N THR A 726 -30.84 -22.57 9.95
CA THR A 726 -30.35 -21.38 9.25
C THR A 726 -30.26 -20.26 10.27
N PHE A 727 -29.13 -19.55 10.32
CA PHE A 727 -28.85 -18.48 11.26
C PHE A 727 -28.26 -17.26 10.52
N PRO A 728 -28.94 -16.10 10.49
CA PRO A 728 -28.39 -14.89 9.92
C PRO A 728 -27.38 -14.25 10.89
N PHE A 729 -26.14 -14.10 10.45
CA PHE A 729 -25.11 -13.38 11.18
C PHE A 729 -25.21 -11.89 10.90
N SER A 730 -25.40 -11.10 11.96
CA SER A 730 -25.58 -9.66 11.86
C SER A 730 -24.28 -8.90 11.56
N ARG A 731 -23.10 -9.51 11.79
CA ARG A 731 -21.76 -8.95 11.60
C ARG A 731 -20.73 -10.06 11.35
N GLY A 732 -19.53 -9.69 10.92
CA GLY A 732 -18.40 -10.61 10.99
C GLY A 732 -17.98 -10.91 12.43
N GLY A 733 -17.29 -12.03 12.62
CA GLY A 733 -16.77 -12.47 13.90
C GLY A 733 -16.81 -13.98 14.07
N ILE A 734 -16.37 -14.45 15.23
CA ILE A 734 -16.37 -15.88 15.56
C ILE A 734 -17.59 -16.20 16.41
N TYR A 735 -18.33 -17.22 15.97
CA TYR A 735 -19.54 -17.68 16.61
C TYR A 735 -19.35 -19.12 17.08
N LEU A 736 -19.55 -19.38 18.37
CA LEU A 736 -19.60 -20.73 18.90
C LEU A 736 -20.98 -21.33 18.62
N VAL A 737 -21.06 -22.24 17.65
CA VAL A 737 -22.29 -22.97 17.32
C VAL A 737 -22.28 -24.30 18.04
N THR A 738 -23.30 -24.56 18.85
CA THR A 738 -23.44 -25.81 19.62
C THR A 738 -24.72 -26.52 19.25
N TYR A 739 -24.64 -27.82 19.04
CA TYR A 739 -25.78 -28.70 18.91
C TYR A 739 -25.88 -29.58 20.16
N SER A 740 -27.02 -29.51 20.83
CA SER A 740 -27.29 -30.29 22.04
C SER A 740 -28.45 -31.24 21.81
N ALA A 741 -28.21 -32.53 21.97
CA ALA A 741 -29.21 -33.58 21.88
C ALA A 741 -29.04 -34.58 23.05
N PRO A 742 -30.03 -35.46 23.33
CA PRO A 742 -29.92 -36.39 24.46
C PRO A 742 -28.63 -37.23 24.43
N GLY A 743 -27.72 -36.97 25.36
CA GLY A 743 -26.46 -37.69 25.52
C GLY A 743 -25.31 -37.24 24.62
N VAL A 744 -25.48 -36.17 23.83
CA VAL A 744 -24.42 -35.63 22.95
C VAL A 744 -24.52 -34.10 22.87
N ASP A 745 -23.44 -33.41 23.26
CA ASP A 745 -23.21 -31.99 22.98
C ASP A 745 -21.99 -31.86 22.09
N ILE A 746 -22.14 -31.18 20.95
CA ILE A 746 -21.03 -30.88 20.06
C ILE A 746 -21.01 -29.39 19.73
N SER A 747 -19.82 -28.79 19.81
CA SER A 747 -19.62 -27.36 19.59
C SER A 747 -18.56 -27.12 18.52
N ARG A 748 -18.75 -26.07 17.72
CA ARG A 748 -17.81 -25.66 16.68
C ARG A 748 -17.73 -24.14 16.58
N TYR A 749 -16.52 -23.63 16.42
CA TYR A 749 -16.31 -22.21 16.12
C TYR A 749 -16.48 -21.97 14.63
N VAL A 750 -17.37 -21.03 14.30
CA VAL A 750 -17.68 -20.59 12.93
C VAL A 750 -17.16 -19.17 12.80
N ALA A 751 -16.11 -18.97 12.00
CA ALA A 751 -15.64 -17.64 11.67
C ALA A 751 -16.47 -17.11 10.49
N VAL A 752 -17.19 -16.04 10.77
CA VAL A 752 -17.96 -15.29 9.79
C VAL A 752 -17.10 -14.10 9.40
N PRO A 753 -16.78 -13.90 8.11
CA PRO A 753 -15.92 -12.80 7.74
C PRO A 753 -16.55 -11.44 8.04
N TYR A 754 -15.69 -10.45 8.30
CA TYR A 754 -16.06 -9.04 8.46
C TYR A 754 -16.32 -8.32 7.14
N PHE A 755 -16.52 -9.05 6.04
CA PHE A 755 -16.82 -8.48 4.74
C PHE A 755 -18.09 -9.10 4.16
N GLY A 756 -18.80 -8.30 3.39
CA GLY A 756 -19.87 -8.73 2.50
C GLY A 756 -19.72 -8.03 1.15
N TYR A 757 -20.77 -8.06 0.35
CA TYR A 757 -20.75 -7.35 -0.93
C TYR A 757 -21.52 -6.05 -0.84
N ALA A 758 -20.98 -5.01 -1.43
CA ALA A 758 -21.70 -3.79 -1.73
C ALA A 758 -21.91 -3.66 -3.25
N SER A 759 -23.00 -3.01 -3.64
CA SER A 759 -23.26 -2.73 -5.06
C SER A 759 -22.95 -1.27 -5.36
N LEU A 760 -21.96 -1.01 -6.20
CA LEU A 760 -21.71 0.32 -6.74
C LEU A 760 -22.47 0.47 -8.05
N ASN A 761 -23.59 1.17 -8.04
CA ASN A 761 -24.36 1.46 -9.23
C ASN A 761 -23.89 2.80 -9.80
N VAL A 762 -23.11 2.72 -10.85
CA VAL A 762 -22.50 3.87 -11.52
C VAL A 762 -23.34 4.26 -12.73
N SER A 763 -23.59 5.55 -12.85
CA SER A 763 -24.28 6.18 -13.97
C SER A 763 -23.48 7.41 -14.40
N THR A 764 -23.69 7.85 -15.64
CA THR A 764 -23.18 9.11 -16.14
C THR A 764 -24.33 10.09 -16.34
N SER A 765 -24.10 11.39 -16.12
CA SER A 765 -25.07 12.41 -16.51
C SER A 765 -25.09 12.69 -18.02
N ALA A 766 -24.20 12.07 -18.80
CA ALA A 766 -24.21 12.14 -20.26
C ALA A 766 -25.44 11.43 -20.85
N GLN A 767 -25.99 11.97 -21.95
CA GLN A 767 -27.15 11.36 -22.64
C GLN A 767 -26.76 10.10 -23.47
N THR A 768 -25.47 9.85 -23.68
CA THR A 768 -24.92 8.76 -24.50
C THR A 768 -24.48 7.59 -23.62
N ASP A 769 -25.44 6.79 -23.15
CA ASP A 769 -25.25 5.75 -22.13
C ASP A 769 -24.59 4.43 -22.68
N ARG A 770 -23.57 4.55 -23.54
CA ARG A 770 -22.94 3.41 -24.24
C ARG A 770 -21.45 3.25 -23.95
N TYR A 771 -21.16 2.16 -23.23
CA TYR A 771 -19.87 1.45 -23.10
C TYR A 771 -18.74 2.17 -22.34
N GLU A 772 -18.97 2.52 -21.07
CA GLU A 772 -17.86 2.86 -20.19
C GLU A 772 -17.49 1.70 -19.27
N VAL A 773 -16.19 1.44 -19.19
CA VAL A 773 -15.60 0.60 -18.15
C VAL A 773 -15.24 1.54 -17.01
N TYR A 774 -16.00 1.44 -15.92
CA TYR A 774 -15.73 2.11 -14.66
C TYR A 774 -14.69 1.32 -13.87
N ASN A 775 -13.69 2.02 -13.36
CA ASN A 775 -12.72 1.45 -12.44
C ASN A 775 -13.07 1.94 -11.04
N ALA A 776 -13.49 1.03 -10.17
CA ALA A 776 -13.66 1.30 -8.74
C ALA A 776 -12.45 0.79 -7.98
N THR A 777 -11.95 1.59 -7.06
CA THR A 777 -10.92 1.19 -6.10
C THR A 777 -11.53 1.29 -4.72
N VAL A 778 -11.61 0.18 -3.99
CA VAL A 778 -12.08 0.14 -2.60
C VAL A 778 -10.87 0.07 -1.69
N ASP A 779 -10.86 0.94 -0.68
CA ASP A 779 -9.77 1.12 0.28
C ASP A 779 -8.40 1.30 -0.34
N TYR A 780 -8.33 1.86 -1.55
CA TYR A 780 -7.11 2.11 -2.31
C TYR A 780 -6.39 0.85 -2.83
N PHE A 781 -6.65 -0.33 -2.26
CA PHE A 781 -6.01 -1.60 -2.65
C PHE A 781 -6.82 -2.42 -3.67
N TYR A 782 -8.15 -2.40 -3.56
CA TYR A 782 -8.99 -3.36 -4.28
C TYR A 782 -9.54 -2.76 -5.56
N HIS A 783 -8.97 -3.16 -6.69
CA HIS A 783 -9.36 -2.65 -8.01
C HIS A 783 -10.43 -3.54 -8.66
N TYR A 784 -11.61 -2.97 -8.86
CA TYR A 784 -12.73 -3.53 -9.59
C TYR A 784 -12.89 -2.78 -10.91
N THR A 785 -13.25 -3.49 -11.98
CA THR A 785 -13.66 -2.88 -13.25
C THR A 785 -15.08 -3.32 -13.58
N GLY A 786 -15.95 -2.49 -14.14
CA GLY A 786 -17.30 -2.91 -14.49
C GLY A 786 -18.05 -1.88 -15.30
N SER A 787 -19.27 -2.20 -15.76
CA SER A 787 -19.99 -1.35 -16.71
C SER A 787 -21.05 -0.45 -16.10
N LYS A 788 -21.83 -0.89 -15.09
CA LYS A 788 -22.89 -0.09 -14.46
C LYS A 788 -23.20 -0.50 -13.02
N SER A 789 -23.12 -1.79 -12.73
CA SER A 789 -23.21 -2.29 -11.35
C SER A 789 -21.92 -3.06 -11.07
N ILE A 790 -21.10 -2.51 -10.20
CA ILE A 790 -19.85 -3.11 -9.77
C ILE A 790 -20.13 -3.72 -8.40
N ARG A 791 -20.08 -5.05 -8.31
CA ARG A 791 -20.16 -5.74 -7.03
C ARG A 791 -18.78 -5.69 -6.40
N VAL A 792 -18.66 -5.04 -5.25
CA VAL A 792 -17.39 -4.89 -4.54
C VAL A 792 -17.42 -5.62 -3.20
N ALA A 793 -16.33 -6.29 -2.86
CA ALA A 793 -16.13 -6.73 -1.49
C ALA A 793 -15.90 -5.48 -0.63
N ALA A 794 -16.66 -5.38 0.44
CA ALA A 794 -16.65 -4.27 1.37
C ALA A 794 -16.75 -4.85 2.78
N LEU A 795 -16.03 -4.29 3.75
CA LEU A 795 -16.22 -4.65 5.14
C LEU A 795 -17.60 -4.25 5.65
N ASP A 796 -18.06 -4.85 6.75
CA ASP A 796 -19.25 -4.43 7.52
C ASP A 796 -19.10 -3.06 8.20
N THR A 797 -17.99 -2.38 7.94
CA THR A 797 -17.71 -1.00 8.33
C THR A 797 -17.52 -0.10 7.10
N SER A 798 -17.36 1.21 7.30
CA SER A 798 -17.19 2.15 6.19
C SER A 798 -15.85 1.91 5.47
N ASN A 799 -15.92 1.57 4.19
CA ASN A 799 -14.78 1.38 3.27
C ASN A 799 -14.72 2.60 2.36
N SER A 800 -13.54 3.15 2.12
CA SER A 800 -13.36 4.22 1.13
C SER A 800 -13.51 3.67 -0.29
N VAL A 801 -14.09 4.45 -1.19
CA VAL A 801 -14.27 4.06 -2.58
C VAL A 801 -13.94 5.22 -3.51
N SER A 802 -13.14 4.94 -4.54
CA SER A 802 -12.83 5.86 -5.62
C SER A 802 -13.30 5.26 -6.95
N ILE A 803 -14.15 5.96 -7.69
CA ILE A 803 -14.66 5.51 -8.98
C ILE A 803 -14.15 6.45 -10.06
N THR A 804 -13.55 5.88 -11.10
CA THR A 804 -12.97 6.63 -12.21
C THR A 804 -13.46 6.08 -13.54
N ALA A 805 -13.63 6.98 -14.50
CA ALA A 805 -13.92 6.69 -15.90
C ALA A 805 -13.18 7.66 -16.80
N LYS A 806 -12.90 7.23 -18.03
CA LYS A 806 -12.20 8.04 -19.02
C LYS A 806 -13.11 9.18 -19.47
N GLY A 807 -12.65 10.43 -19.31
CA GLY A 807 -13.42 11.59 -19.74
C GLY A 807 -14.48 12.06 -18.73
N GLU A 808 -14.45 11.52 -17.50
CA GLU A 808 -15.33 11.92 -16.41
C GLU A 808 -14.54 12.34 -15.16
N HIS A 809 -15.17 13.17 -14.32
CA HIS A 809 -14.63 13.55 -13.03
C HIS A 809 -14.65 12.35 -12.06
N PRO A 810 -13.56 12.07 -11.33
CA PRO A 810 -13.52 10.95 -10.39
C PRO A 810 -14.44 11.21 -9.19
N TYR A 811 -15.12 10.16 -8.73
CA TYR A 811 -15.89 10.18 -7.49
C TYR A 811 -15.08 9.58 -6.35
N LYS A 812 -15.15 10.20 -5.16
CA LYS A 812 -14.64 9.63 -3.90
C LYS A 812 -15.77 9.62 -2.88
N GLY A 813 -15.94 8.52 -2.17
CA GLY A 813 -16.95 8.35 -1.13
C GLY A 813 -16.64 7.15 -0.26
N ASN A 814 -17.65 6.67 0.47
CA ASN A 814 -17.54 5.46 1.28
C ASN A 814 -18.68 4.48 0.97
N VAL A 815 -18.46 3.19 1.22
CA VAL A 815 -19.44 2.12 1.06
C VAL A 815 -19.30 1.08 2.19
N THR A 816 -20.39 0.45 2.59
CA THR A 816 -20.42 -0.61 3.62
C THR A 816 -20.99 -1.89 3.02
N ALA A 817 -20.59 -3.06 3.52
CA ALA A 817 -21.19 -4.34 3.16
C ALA A 817 -22.72 -4.33 3.27
N GLY A 818 -23.41 -4.91 2.28
CA GLY A 818 -24.87 -4.98 2.23
C GLY A 818 -25.56 -3.68 1.79
N GLU A 819 -24.82 -2.59 1.61
CA GLU A 819 -25.36 -1.33 1.09
C GLU A 819 -25.17 -1.20 -0.43
N GLY A 820 -26.00 -0.35 -1.04
CA GLY A 820 -25.85 0.07 -2.42
C GLY A 820 -25.43 1.52 -2.50
N LEU A 821 -24.32 1.81 -3.18
CA LEU A 821 -23.89 3.17 -3.47
C LEU A 821 -24.29 3.53 -4.91
N ASN A 822 -25.17 4.51 -5.07
CA ASN A 822 -25.52 5.04 -6.38
C ASN A 822 -24.67 6.28 -6.66
N VAL A 823 -23.90 6.25 -7.74
CA VAL A 823 -23.00 7.33 -8.14
C VAL A 823 -23.38 7.79 -9.54
N THR A 824 -23.47 9.12 -9.72
CA THR A 824 -23.57 9.74 -11.04
C THR A 824 -22.31 10.53 -11.30
N LEU A 825 -21.46 10.03 -12.19
CA LEU A 825 -20.27 10.72 -12.62
C LEU A 825 -20.62 11.87 -13.57
N MET A 826 -19.85 12.94 -13.46
CA MET A 826 -20.01 14.13 -14.30
C MET A 826 -18.97 14.11 -15.42
N PRO A 827 -19.38 14.12 -16.69
CA PRO A 827 -18.44 14.16 -17.80
C PRO A 827 -17.73 15.52 -17.89
N TYR A 828 -16.49 15.51 -18.37
CA TYR A 828 -15.85 16.75 -18.81
C TYR A 828 -16.55 17.31 -20.06
N ASN A 829 -16.53 18.63 -20.23
CA ASN A 829 -17.00 19.26 -21.45
C ASN A 829 -16.15 18.84 -22.65
N VAL A 830 -16.81 18.59 -23.78
CA VAL A 830 -16.20 18.22 -25.05
C VAL A 830 -16.19 19.45 -25.97
N THR A 831 -15.07 19.63 -26.67
CA THR A 831 -14.93 20.70 -27.66
C THR A 831 -15.10 20.16 -29.07
N VAL A 832 -15.95 20.80 -29.85
CA VAL A 832 -16.11 20.60 -31.28
C VAL A 832 -15.52 21.79 -32.02
N THR A 833 -14.65 21.51 -32.97
CA THR A 833 -14.07 22.49 -33.87
C THR A 833 -14.70 22.30 -35.25
N LEU A 834 -15.44 23.30 -35.74
CA LEU A 834 -16.14 23.25 -37.01
C LEU A 834 -15.60 24.33 -37.97
N TYR A 835 -15.21 23.93 -39.16
CA TYR A 835 -14.85 24.82 -40.26
C TYR A 835 -16.00 24.91 -41.25
N VAL A 836 -16.43 26.11 -41.63
CA VAL A 836 -17.54 26.28 -42.59
C VAL A 836 -17.11 27.07 -43.83
N SER A 837 -17.62 26.63 -44.98
CA SER A 837 -17.46 27.28 -46.28
C SER A 837 -18.84 27.51 -46.91
N PRO A 838 -19.22 28.73 -47.32
CA PRO A 838 -18.43 29.97 -47.24
C PRO A 838 -18.20 30.39 -45.78
N GLY A 839 -17.08 31.06 -45.47
CA GLY A 839 -16.75 31.52 -44.10
C GLY A 839 -17.73 32.56 -43.54
N THR A 840 -18.58 33.14 -44.39
CA THR A 840 -19.73 33.97 -43.99
C THR A 840 -20.93 33.16 -43.49
N ALA A 841 -20.93 31.84 -43.66
CA ALA A 841 -21.97 30.96 -43.16
C ALA A 841 -22.09 31.08 -41.64
N THR A 842 -23.33 30.99 -41.17
CA THR A 842 -23.67 30.96 -39.76
C THR A 842 -23.99 29.54 -39.35
N VAL A 843 -23.50 29.16 -38.17
CA VAL A 843 -23.82 27.88 -37.53
C VAL A 843 -24.84 28.15 -36.44
N ASP A 844 -26.01 27.53 -36.55
CA ASP A 844 -26.95 27.44 -35.44
C ASP A 844 -26.71 26.13 -34.69
N ALA A 845 -26.39 26.24 -33.40
CA ALA A 845 -26.19 25.13 -32.49
C ALA A 845 -27.06 25.37 -31.25
N LYS A 846 -28.18 24.66 -31.15
CA LYS A 846 -29.09 24.82 -30.02
C LYS A 846 -28.41 24.41 -28.71
N HIS A 847 -28.50 25.27 -27.69
CA HIS A 847 -28.05 25.02 -26.32
C HIS A 847 -26.53 24.90 -26.09
N VAL A 848 -25.69 25.56 -26.89
CA VAL A 848 -24.22 25.50 -26.73
C VAL A 848 -23.56 26.88 -26.80
N SER A 849 -22.49 27.09 -26.04
CA SER A 849 -21.63 28.28 -26.15
C SER A 849 -20.71 28.16 -27.36
N MET A 850 -20.67 29.20 -28.18
CA MET A 850 -19.99 29.21 -29.47
C MET A 850 -19.13 30.47 -29.61
N VAL A 851 -17.88 30.30 -30.05
CA VAL A 851 -17.01 31.40 -30.43
C VAL A 851 -16.77 31.32 -31.94
N ARG A 852 -17.07 32.42 -32.65
CA ARG A 852 -16.86 32.56 -34.09
C ARG A 852 -15.65 33.41 -34.38
N ASP A 853 -14.79 32.94 -35.28
CA ASP A 853 -13.70 33.71 -35.87
C ASP A 853 -13.61 33.42 -37.38
N GLY A 854 -14.06 34.34 -38.24
CA GLY A 854 -13.85 34.26 -39.69
C GLY A 854 -14.47 33.08 -40.48
N GLY A 855 -15.30 32.22 -39.88
CA GLY A 855 -15.79 30.96 -40.48
C GLY A 855 -15.30 29.70 -39.75
N PHE A 856 -14.52 29.91 -38.68
CA PHE A 856 -14.17 28.92 -37.68
C PHE A 856 -15.12 29.02 -36.48
N TYR A 857 -15.58 27.87 -36.00
CA TYR A 857 -16.48 27.75 -34.87
C TYR A 857 -15.92 26.78 -33.84
N THR A 858 -15.74 27.25 -32.59
CA THR A 858 -15.47 26.36 -31.44
C THR A 858 -16.72 26.28 -30.59
N ILE A 859 -17.19 25.06 -30.37
CA ILE A 859 -18.44 24.74 -29.69
C ILE A 859 -18.08 23.86 -28.50
N SER A 860 -18.39 24.30 -27.28
CA SER A 860 -18.12 23.54 -26.05
C SER A 860 -19.43 23.03 -25.47
N SER A 861 -19.64 21.71 -25.48
CA SER A 861 -20.88 21.08 -25.01
C SER A 861 -20.59 19.94 -24.03
N THR A 862 -21.54 19.62 -23.16
CA THR A 862 -21.54 18.32 -22.47
C THR A 862 -21.75 17.20 -23.49
N PRO A 863 -21.23 15.98 -23.25
CA PRO A 863 -21.45 14.84 -24.13
C PRO A 863 -22.94 14.57 -24.39
N GLN A 864 -23.36 14.73 -25.65
CA GLN A 864 -24.72 14.54 -26.14
C GLN A 864 -24.70 14.49 -27.68
N GLU A 865 -25.83 14.12 -28.27
CA GLU A 865 -26.05 14.36 -29.70
C GLU A 865 -26.33 15.86 -29.94
N ILE A 866 -25.61 16.45 -30.88
CA ILE A 866 -25.85 17.82 -31.34
C ILE A 866 -26.10 17.85 -32.84
N ASN A 867 -27.01 18.73 -33.26
CA ASN A 867 -27.23 19.03 -34.67
C ASN A 867 -26.70 20.45 -34.94
N LEU A 868 -25.79 20.56 -35.90
CA LEU A 868 -25.20 21.80 -36.34
C LEU A 868 -25.79 22.15 -37.70
N THR A 869 -26.68 23.14 -37.74
CA THR A 869 -27.25 23.62 -39.00
C THR A 869 -26.41 24.78 -39.51
N VAL A 870 -25.79 24.58 -40.67
CA VAL A 870 -24.92 25.55 -41.32
C VAL A 870 -25.68 26.19 -42.48
N SER A 871 -25.74 27.52 -42.50
CA SER A 871 -26.51 28.25 -43.52
C SER A 871 -25.83 29.56 -43.94
N ALA A 872 -25.99 29.92 -45.21
CA ALA A 872 -25.51 31.17 -45.77
C ALA A 872 -26.50 31.68 -46.84
N SER A 873 -26.64 33.01 -46.97
CA SER A 873 -27.49 33.59 -48.02
C SER A 873 -26.94 33.26 -49.41
N GLY A 874 -27.79 32.70 -50.28
CA GLY A 874 -27.39 32.27 -51.62
C GLY A 874 -26.88 30.82 -51.72
N TYR A 875 -26.95 30.03 -50.65
CA TYR A 875 -26.48 28.63 -50.59
C TYR A 875 -27.56 27.69 -50.03
N TYR A 876 -27.49 26.40 -50.38
CA TYR A 876 -28.28 25.36 -49.70
C TYR A 876 -27.74 25.16 -48.27
N SER A 877 -28.63 25.08 -47.28
CA SER A 877 -28.25 24.79 -45.89
C SER A 877 -27.90 23.31 -45.71
N ASP A 878 -26.94 23.02 -44.85
CA ASP A 878 -26.57 21.66 -44.46
C ASP A 878 -26.77 21.46 -42.95
N THR A 879 -26.98 20.20 -42.52
CA THR A 879 -27.10 19.85 -41.10
C THR A 879 -26.22 18.67 -40.78
N ILE A 880 -25.22 18.92 -39.93
CA ILE A 880 -24.29 17.90 -39.45
C ILE A 880 -24.79 17.38 -38.10
N GLN A 881 -25.00 16.07 -38.01
CA GLN A 881 -25.34 15.41 -36.75
C GLN A 881 -24.06 14.85 -36.13
N LEU A 882 -23.74 15.24 -34.91
CA LEU A 882 -22.55 14.78 -34.19
C LEU A 882 -22.94 14.14 -32.87
N GLU A 883 -22.37 12.96 -32.62
CA GLU A 883 -22.40 12.31 -31.32
C GLU A 883 -21.15 12.70 -30.54
N LEU A 884 -21.31 13.46 -29.45
CA LEU A 884 -20.19 13.84 -28.58
C LEU A 884 -20.05 12.82 -27.45
N LEU A 885 -18.88 12.21 -27.35
CA LEU A 885 -18.54 11.23 -26.32
C LEU A 885 -17.61 11.86 -25.26
N PRO A 886 -17.72 11.47 -23.97
CA PRO A 886 -16.85 11.97 -22.90
C PRO A 886 -15.36 11.91 -23.26
N GLY A 887 -14.63 13.00 -23.02
CA GLY A 887 -13.19 13.09 -23.24
C GLY A 887 -12.71 13.03 -24.70
N ARG A 888 -13.61 13.07 -25.70
CA ARG A 888 -13.25 13.00 -27.13
C ARG A 888 -13.61 14.29 -27.86
N ASN A 889 -12.63 15.17 -28.05
CA ASN A 889 -12.81 16.35 -28.91
C ASN A 889 -13.03 15.95 -30.37
N VAL A 890 -13.85 16.73 -31.08
CA VAL A 890 -14.28 16.45 -32.45
C VAL A 890 -13.88 17.59 -33.37
N THR A 891 -13.49 17.30 -34.60
CA THR A 891 -13.18 18.30 -35.63
C THR A 891 -13.90 17.93 -36.93
N GLU A 892 -14.65 18.87 -37.50
CA GLU A 892 -15.53 18.65 -38.65
C GLU A 892 -15.47 19.82 -39.64
N GLU A 893 -15.89 19.57 -40.89
CA GLU A 893 -15.96 20.58 -41.96
C GLU A 893 -17.35 20.56 -42.62
N ALA A 894 -17.92 21.74 -42.89
CA ALA A 894 -19.18 21.92 -43.62
C ALA A 894 -18.96 22.76 -44.89
N GLN A 895 -19.31 22.24 -46.05
CA GLN A 895 -19.20 22.94 -47.33
C GLN A 895 -20.59 23.11 -47.95
N LEU A 896 -21.06 24.36 -48.06
CA LEU A 896 -22.37 24.66 -48.63
C LEU A 896 -22.28 24.87 -50.14
N GLU A 897 -23.26 24.34 -50.88
CA GLU A 897 -23.36 24.51 -52.33
C GLU A 897 -24.16 25.79 -52.70
N PRO A 898 -23.72 26.60 -53.69
CA PRO A 898 -24.47 27.79 -54.12
C PRO A 898 -25.80 27.46 -54.80
N LEU A 899 -26.78 28.37 -54.70
CA LEU A 899 -28.08 28.27 -55.39
C LEU A 899 -28.02 28.67 -56.88
N ALA A 900 -26.96 29.35 -57.31
CA ALA A 900 -26.78 29.76 -58.71
C ALA A 900 -26.41 28.55 -59.59
N THR A 901 -26.78 28.56 -60.88
CA THR A 901 -26.46 27.45 -61.81
C THR A 901 -25.13 27.61 -62.56
N ASP A 902 -24.58 28.83 -62.58
CA ASP A 902 -23.44 29.19 -63.42
C ASP A 902 -22.20 29.51 -62.56
N TYR A 903 -21.90 28.68 -61.56
CA TYR A 903 -20.69 28.79 -60.74
C TYR A 903 -19.55 27.92 -61.27
N VAL A 904 -18.32 28.24 -60.87
CA VAL A 904 -17.11 27.44 -61.09
C VAL A 904 -16.58 26.93 -59.76
N VAL A 905 -16.11 25.67 -59.76
CA VAL A 905 -15.48 25.06 -58.58
C VAL A 905 -13.97 25.27 -58.68
N VAL A 906 -13.43 26.00 -57.72
CA VAL A 906 -11.99 26.22 -57.55
C VAL A 906 -11.52 25.29 -56.46
N GLN A 907 -10.77 24.25 -56.85
CA GLN A 907 -10.04 23.42 -55.90
C GLN A 907 -8.63 23.96 -55.81
N GLY A 908 -8.15 24.25 -54.62
CA GLY A 908 -6.78 24.72 -54.50
C GLY A 908 -6.03 24.14 -53.34
N ALA A 909 -4.71 24.28 -53.40
CA ALA A 909 -3.81 23.95 -52.30
C ALA A 909 -3.05 25.21 -51.91
N VAL A 910 -2.79 25.36 -50.63
CA VAL A 910 -1.82 26.34 -50.14
C VAL A 910 -0.62 25.56 -49.67
N GLU A 911 0.52 25.84 -50.29
CA GLU A 911 1.77 25.19 -49.97
C GLU A 911 2.80 26.22 -49.52
N ASP A 912 3.74 25.78 -48.70
CA ASP A 912 4.94 26.54 -48.39
C ASP A 912 5.74 26.74 -49.68
N ALA A 913 6.15 27.98 -49.95
CA ALA A 913 6.81 28.34 -51.20
C ALA A 913 8.24 27.80 -51.34
N LEU A 914 8.84 27.25 -50.27
CA LEU A 914 10.23 26.82 -50.22
C LEU A 914 10.38 25.29 -50.24
N TYR A 915 9.48 24.59 -49.56
CA TYR A 915 9.50 23.14 -49.32
C TYR A 915 8.26 22.43 -49.87
N HIS A 916 7.27 23.16 -50.39
CA HIS A 916 6.05 22.61 -51.00
C HIS A 916 5.24 21.72 -50.04
N TYR A 917 5.31 22.01 -48.73
CA TYR A 917 4.47 21.34 -47.74
C TYR A 917 3.10 22.01 -47.65
N PRO A 918 2.00 21.25 -47.45
CA PRO A 918 0.70 21.87 -47.32
C PRO A 918 0.60 22.75 -46.07
N VAL A 919 0.12 23.97 -46.24
CA VAL A 919 -0.11 24.94 -45.16
C VAL A 919 -1.54 24.76 -44.67
N VAL A 920 -1.68 24.01 -43.57
CA VAL A 920 -2.96 23.69 -42.95
C VAL A 920 -3.57 24.91 -42.26
N ASN A 921 -4.90 25.02 -42.28
CA ASN A 921 -5.69 26.14 -41.73
C ASN A 921 -5.32 27.53 -42.27
N ALA A 922 -4.72 27.64 -43.46
CA ALA A 922 -4.56 28.93 -44.12
C ALA A 922 -5.93 29.53 -44.46
N ASN A 923 -6.12 30.80 -44.12
CA ASN A 923 -7.31 31.57 -44.49
C ASN A 923 -7.15 32.04 -45.93
N VAL A 924 -8.00 31.55 -46.82
CA VAL A 924 -8.02 31.86 -48.25
C VAL A 924 -9.25 32.70 -48.56
N SER A 925 -9.03 33.92 -49.04
CA SER A 925 -10.11 34.80 -49.47
C SER A 925 -10.09 34.97 -50.98
N LEU A 926 -11.24 34.79 -51.64
CA LEU A 926 -11.48 35.06 -53.05
C LEU A 926 -12.51 36.20 -53.15
N GLY A 927 -12.03 37.45 -53.21
CA GLY A 927 -12.89 38.64 -53.10
C GLY A 927 -13.50 38.76 -51.70
N SER A 928 -14.83 38.69 -51.58
CA SER A 928 -15.54 38.69 -50.30
C SER A 928 -15.80 37.29 -49.73
N LEU A 929 -15.49 36.23 -50.49
CA LEU A 929 -15.63 34.85 -50.07
C LEU A 929 -14.41 34.43 -49.25
N TYR A 930 -14.62 33.87 -48.06
CA TYR A 930 -13.56 33.30 -47.22
C TYR A 930 -13.71 31.78 -47.18
N VAL A 931 -12.62 31.05 -47.34
CA VAL A 931 -12.55 29.60 -47.18
C VAL A 931 -11.26 29.25 -46.45
N TYR A 932 -11.21 28.11 -45.79
CA TYR A 932 -10.01 27.63 -45.13
C TYR A 932 -9.46 26.43 -45.88
N THR A 933 -8.14 26.26 -45.83
CA THR A 933 -7.56 24.97 -46.18
C THR A 933 -7.92 23.95 -45.12
N ASN A 934 -8.33 22.77 -45.54
CA ASN A 934 -8.57 21.60 -44.71
C ASN A 934 -7.29 21.15 -43.98
N GLY A 935 -7.42 20.09 -43.16
CA GLY A 935 -6.32 19.44 -42.44
C GLY A 935 -5.12 18.97 -43.29
N THR A 936 -5.21 19.06 -44.62
CA THR A 936 -4.17 18.68 -45.59
C THR A 936 -3.70 19.85 -46.47
N GLY A 937 -4.03 21.10 -46.14
CA GLY A 937 -3.62 22.30 -46.89
C GLY A 937 -4.40 22.55 -48.19
N ASN A 938 -5.47 21.79 -48.44
CA ASN A 938 -6.34 21.94 -49.62
C ASN A 938 -7.61 22.70 -49.28
N PHE A 939 -8.10 23.58 -50.14
CA PHE A 939 -9.38 24.26 -50.01
C PHE A 939 -10.25 24.03 -51.24
N THR A 940 -11.57 24.14 -51.07
CA THR A 940 -12.53 24.19 -52.17
C THR A 940 -13.36 25.44 -52.02
N ALA A 941 -13.51 26.19 -53.12
CA ALA A 941 -14.34 27.38 -53.18
C ALA A 941 -15.25 27.33 -54.42
N TYR A 942 -16.45 27.88 -54.26
CA TYR A 942 -17.42 28.03 -55.34
C TYR A 942 -17.58 29.52 -55.63
N VAL A 943 -17.24 29.96 -56.85
CA VAL A 943 -17.27 31.37 -57.27
C VAL A 943 -17.95 31.52 -58.63
N GLU A 944 -18.42 32.70 -59.00
CA GLU A 944 -18.91 32.95 -60.37
C GLU A 944 -17.73 33.08 -61.35
N PRO A 945 -17.91 32.88 -62.66
CA PRO A 945 -16.85 33.12 -63.63
C PRO A 945 -16.36 34.57 -63.60
N GLY A 946 -15.07 34.79 -63.35
CA GLY A 946 -14.53 36.14 -63.28
C GLY A 946 -13.15 36.25 -62.63
N THR A 947 -12.67 37.48 -62.50
CA THR A 947 -11.39 37.79 -61.86
C THR A 947 -11.59 38.22 -60.42
N TYR A 948 -10.97 37.51 -59.49
CA TYR A 948 -11.06 37.72 -58.05
C TYR A 948 -9.72 38.16 -57.47
N SER A 949 -9.78 39.07 -56.49
CA SER A 949 -8.64 39.36 -55.62
C SER A 949 -8.50 38.22 -54.63
N VAL A 950 -7.45 37.42 -54.79
CA VAL A 950 -7.09 36.32 -53.91
C VAL A 950 -6.19 36.84 -52.81
N ARG A 951 -6.56 36.66 -51.54
CA ARG A 951 -5.67 36.94 -50.40
C ARG A 951 -5.59 35.74 -49.48
N ILE A 952 -4.37 35.30 -49.19
CA ILE A 952 -4.12 34.13 -48.36
C ILE A 952 -3.29 34.54 -47.16
N GLU A 953 -3.75 34.16 -45.97
CA GLU A 953 -3.10 34.44 -44.70
C GLU A 953 -2.94 33.15 -43.91
N ALA A 954 -1.72 32.89 -43.46
CA ALA A 954 -1.45 31.81 -42.52
C ALA A 954 -0.47 32.32 -41.46
N PRO A 955 -0.64 31.95 -40.17
CA PRO A 955 0.33 32.29 -39.14
C PRO A 955 1.74 31.86 -39.56
N LEU A 956 2.74 32.72 -39.31
CA LEU A 956 4.16 32.51 -39.68
C LEU A 956 4.49 32.66 -41.18
N TYR A 957 3.51 33.00 -42.03
CA TYR A 957 3.71 33.25 -43.47
C TYR A 957 3.41 34.70 -43.83
N ARG A 958 4.05 35.21 -44.88
CA ARG A 958 3.73 36.51 -45.47
C ARG A 958 2.41 36.37 -46.21
N ASN A 959 1.48 37.28 -45.94
CA ASN A 959 0.19 37.28 -46.61
C ASN A 959 0.41 37.39 -48.13
N LEU A 960 -0.17 36.47 -48.88
CA LEU A 960 -0.17 36.52 -50.33
C LEU A 960 -1.38 37.33 -50.79
N SER A 961 -1.20 38.14 -51.83
CA SER A 961 -2.31 38.80 -52.52
C SER A 961 -2.05 38.79 -54.02
N SER A 962 -2.95 38.21 -54.80
CA SER A 962 -2.91 38.14 -56.26
C SER A 962 -4.29 38.37 -56.86
N ASN A 963 -4.39 38.57 -58.18
CA ASN A 963 -5.67 38.58 -58.89
C ASN A 963 -5.69 37.37 -59.82
N GLU A 964 -6.67 36.48 -59.64
CA GLU A 964 -6.80 35.25 -60.41
C GLU A 964 -8.14 35.23 -61.15
N THR A 965 -8.11 34.76 -62.40
CA THR A 965 -9.31 34.62 -63.24
C THR A 965 -9.75 33.16 -63.28
N PHE A 966 -11.00 32.90 -62.88
CA PHE A 966 -11.59 31.57 -62.87
C PHE A 966 -12.76 31.53 -63.85
N ASP A 967 -12.56 31.02 -65.07
CA ASP A 967 -13.60 30.96 -66.11
C ASP A 967 -14.21 29.55 -66.29
N ARG A 968 -13.63 28.54 -65.62
CA ARG A 968 -14.08 27.14 -65.58
C ARG A 968 -13.53 26.46 -64.33
N SER A 969 -14.10 25.33 -63.93
CA SER A 969 -13.56 24.54 -62.81
C SER A 969 -12.07 24.26 -63.03
N SER A 970 -11.27 24.64 -62.04
CA SER A 970 -9.81 24.73 -62.15
C SER A 970 -9.15 24.35 -60.83
N SER A 971 -7.94 23.80 -60.93
CA SER A 971 -7.09 23.50 -59.78
C SER A 971 -5.94 24.51 -59.69
N VAL A 972 -5.77 25.14 -58.53
CA VAL A 972 -4.74 26.17 -58.32
C VAL A 972 -3.94 25.91 -57.05
N VAL A 973 -2.62 25.98 -57.14
CA VAL A 973 -1.73 25.90 -55.98
C VAL A 973 -1.16 27.28 -55.72
N PHE A 974 -1.34 27.77 -54.49
CA PHE A 974 -0.78 29.03 -54.02
C PHE A 974 0.40 28.77 -53.10
N TYR A 975 1.49 29.50 -53.34
CA TYR A 975 2.72 29.35 -52.58
C TYR A 975 2.87 30.51 -51.59
N LEU A 976 2.81 30.21 -50.29
CA LEU A 976 3.05 31.18 -49.23
C LEU A 976 4.54 31.22 -48.87
N GLN A 977 5.12 32.42 -48.91
CA GLN A 977 6.48 32.64 -48.44
C GLN A 977 6.47 32.76 -46.90
N PRO A 978 7.30 32.02 -46.14
CA PRO A 978 7.45 32.23 -44.71
C PRO A 978 7.78 33.69 -44.37
N GLN A 979 7.25 34.22 -43.25
CA GLN A 979 7.66 35.54 -42.75
C GLN A 979 9.12 35.49 -42.31
N GLU A 980 9.93 36.45 -42.77
CA GLU A 980 11.26 36.68 -42.19
C GLU A 980 11.10 37.03 -40.71
N VAL A 981 11.45 36.09 -39.84
CA VAL A 981 11.48 36.30 -38.40
C VAL A 981 12.72 37.11 -38.08
N ASN A 982 12.54 38.36 -37.64
CA ASN A 982 13.61 39.14 -37.04
C ASN A 982 14.06 38.45 -35.75
N VAL A 983 15.20 37.76 -35.79
CA VAL A 983 15.84 37.21 -34.59
C VAL A 983 16.61 38.34 -33.91
N SER A 984 15.91 39.11 -33.09
CA SER A 984 16.56 39.96 -32.07
C SER A 984 16.98 39.11 -30.88
N VAL A 985 18.17 39.40 -30.38
CA VAL A 985 18.95 38.61 -29.41
C VAL A 985 18.31 38.63 -28.00
N ILE A 986 17.74 37.47 -27.58
CA ILE A 986 17.83 36.78 -26.25
C ILE A 986 17.12 37.43 -25.02
N PRO A 987 16.26 36.68 -24.27
CA PRO A 987 16.67 35.56 -23.41
C PRO A 987 16.41 34.19 -24.04
N HIS A 988 17.48 33.41 -24.13
CA HIS A 988 17.49 32.06 -24.66
C HIS A 988 16.97 31.12 -23.60
N ILE A 989 15.98 30.32 -23.98
CA ILE A 989 15.63 29.11 -23.23
C ILE A 989 16.69 28.07 -23.58
N TYR A 990 17.56 27.77 -22.63
CA TYR A 990 18.60 26.76 -22.80
C TYR A 990 18.16 25.45 -22.19
N LEU A 991 18.34 24.35 -22.91
CA LEU A 991 18.30 23.04 -22.28
C LEU A 991 19.52 22.87 -21.36
N LEU A 992 19.30 22.45 -20.12
CA LEU A 992 20.34 22.35 -19.11
C LEU A 992 20.95 20.94 -19.06
N ARG A 993 20.14 19.88 -19.20
CA ARG A 993 20.58 18.48 -19.18
C ARG A 993 19.68 17.60 -20.05
N ASN A 994 20.30 16.60 -20.68
CA ASN A 994 19.63 15.48 -21.33
C ASN A 994 20.47 14.22 -21.09
N PHE A 995 19.95 13.30 -20.27
CA PHE A 995 20.58 12.02 -20.00
C PHE A 995 19.55 10.91 -20.19
N PRO A 996 19.82 9.91 -21.05
CA PRO A 996 19.02 8.72 -21.10
C PRO A 996 19.41 7.79 -19.93
N PHE A 997 18.43 7.35 -19.15
CA PHE A 997 18.62 6.42 -18.02
C PHE A 997 17.82 5.15 -18.31
N LEU A 998 18.51 4.01 -18.35
CA LEU A 998 17.94 2.71 -18.75
C LEU A 998 17.26 2.78 -20.14
N PHE A 999 16.82 1.64 -20.69
CA PHE A 999 16.49 1.53 -22.12
C PHE A 999 15.22 2.30 -22.57
N TYR A 1000 14.57 3.11 -21.71
CA TYR A 1000 13.24 3.67 -22.00
C TYR A 1000 12.96 5.11 -21.53
N PHE A 1001 13.84 5.78 -20.78
CA PHE A 1001 13.55 7.11 -20.24
C PHE A 1001 14.57 8.19 -20.63
N ALA A 1002 14.11 9.44 -20.77
CA ALA A 1002 14.98 10.60 -20.94
C ALA A 1002 14.53 11.78 -20.06
N TYR A 1003 15.45 12.33 -19.28
CA TYR A 1003 15.22 13.57 -18.52
C TYR A 1003 15.52 14.79 -19.39
N VAL A 1004 14.58 15.74 -19.48
CA VAL A 1004 14.71 16.96 -20.28
C VAL A 1004 14.38 18.17 -19.41
N SER A 1005 15.33 19.09 -19.24
CA SER A 1005 15.13 20.32 -18.45
C SER A 1005 15.62 21.57 -19.17
N TRP A 1006 14.93 22.70 -19.04
CA TRP A 1006 15.28 23.97 -19.67
C TRP A 1006 15.35 25.13 -18.67
N SER A 1007 15.94 26.25 -19.07
CA SER A 1007 15.96 27.45 -18.25
C SER A 1007 14.58 28.11 -18.18
N GLN A 1008 14.20 28.58 -17.00
CA GLN A 1008 12.94 29.29 -16.78
C GLN A 1008 12.83 30.56 -17.66
N TYR A 1009 11.66 30.78 -18.25
CA TYR A 1009 11.33 32.03 -18.91
C TYR A 1009 11.21 33.16 -17.88
N THR A 1010 11.99 34.22 -18.05
CA THR A 1010 12.04 35.36 -17.12
C THR A 1010 11.32 36.61 -17.64
N GLY A 1011 10.74 36.56 -18.84
CA GLY A 1011 9.97 37.68 -19.40
C GLY A 1011 8.56 37.79 -18.82
N SER A 1012 7.88 38.91 -19.12
CA SER A 1012 6.48 39.12 -18.72
C SER A 1012 5.51 38.41 -19.67
N GLY A 1013 4.28 38.20 -19.18
CA GLY A 1013 3.19 37.63 -19.99
C GLY A 1013 3.30 36.13 -20.25
N PHE A 1014 3.96 35.34 -19.40
CA PHE A 1014 4.00 33.88 -19.57
C PHE A 1014 2.59 33.27 -19.60
N GLN A 1015 2.35 32.38 -20.56
CA GLN A 1015 1.10 31.62 -20.66
C GLN A 1015 1.35 30.13 -20.48
N SER A 1016 2.29 29.56 -21.23
CA SER A 1016 2.67 28.15 -21.09
C SER A 1016 4.04 27.86 -21.70
N TYR A 1017 4.66 26.77 -21.25
CA TYR A 1017 5.62 26.01 -22.03
C TYR A 1017 4.86 24.93 -22.81
N THR A 1018 5.31 24.63 -24.03
CA THR A 1018 4.88 23.49 -24.81
C THR A 1018 6.13 22.76 -25.25
N LEU A 1019 6.36 21.58 -24.71
CA LEU A 1019 7.42 20.70 -25.17
C LEU A 1019 6.89 19.90 -26.35
N TYR A 1020 7.64 19.88 -27.43
CA TYR A 1020 7.41 19.05 -28.60
C TYR A 1020 8.45 17.95 -28.60
N ILE A 1021 8.03 16.72 -28.87
CA ILE A 1021 8.91 15.56 -28.97
C ILE A 1021 8.55 14.83 -30.25
N SER A 1022 9.53 14.55 -31.10
CA SER A 1022 9.33 13.80 -32.33
C SER A 1022 10.43 12.78 -32.53
N ASN A 1023 10.14 11.73 -33.28
CA ASN A 1023 11.15 10.79 -33.79
C ASN A 1023 11.80 11.29 -35.11
N SER A 1024 11.44 12.49 -35.58
CA SER A 1024 11.97 13.12 -36.78
C SER A 1024 12.47 14.53 -36.49
N SER A 1025 13.61 14.93 -37.06
CA SER A 1025 14.14 16.30 -36.95
C SER A 1025 13.22 17.34 -37.57
N SER A 1026 12.38 16.93 -38.51
CA SER A 1026 11.38 17.80 -39.13
C SER A 1026 10.12 17.99 -38.28
N PHE A 1027 10.01 17.33 -37.11
CA PHE A 1027 8.81 17.31 -36.27
C PHE A 1027 7.53 17.06 -37.06
N THR A 1028 7.54 16.09 -37.98
CA THR A 1028 6.36 15.78 -38.82
C THR A 1028 5.33 14.90 -38.11
N ASN A 1029 5.72 14.20 -37.04
CA ASN A 1029 4.86 13.41 -36.16
C ASN A 1029 5.35 13.62 -34.73
N TYR A 1030 4.90 14.70 -34.10
CA TYR A 1030 5.33 15.06 -32.75
C TYR A 1030 4.20 14.87 -31.75
N THR A 1031 4.56 14.56 -30.52
CA THR A 1031 3.69 14.68 -29.35
C THR A 1031 4.00 16.00 -28.63
N THR A 1032 2.99 16.57 -27.97
CA THR A 1032 3.18 17.77 -27.16
C THR A 1032 2.82 17.54 -25.71
N MET A 1033 3.51 18.26 -24.85
CA MET A 1033 3.16 18.39 -23.45
C MET A 1033 3.13 19.87 -23.08
N THR A 1034 1.99 20.33 -22.57
CA THR A 1034 1.81 21.74 -22.19
C THR A 1034 1.92 21.91 -20.69
N ILE A 1035 2.77 22.84 -20.27
CA ILE A 1035 3.03 23.15 -18.87
C ILE A 1035 2.65 24.61 -18.63
N THR A 1036 1.58 24.84 -17.86
CA THR A 1036 1.02 26.17 -17.59
C THR A 1036 1.66 26.87 -16.39
N SER A 1037 2.57 26.19 -15.69
CA SER A 1037 3.34 26.77 -14.59
C SER A 1037 4.68 27.31 -15.09
N GLN A 1038 4.91 28.62 -14.93
CA GLN A 1038 6.18 29.26 -15.31
C GLN A 1038 7.38 28.66 -14.59
N LYS A 1039 7.17 28.12 -13.37
CA LYS A 1039 8.23 27.56 -12.51
C LYS A 1039 8.59 26.11 -12.87
N HIS A 1040 7.72 25.39 -13.58
CA HIS A 1040 7.93 23.99 -13.93
C HIS A 1040 8.68 23.91 -15.26
N THR A 1041 9.98 23.57 -15.20
CA THR A 1041 10.93 23.73 -16.32
C THR A 1041 11.67 22.44 -16.68
N TYR A 1042 11.09 21.29 -16.35
CA TYR A 1042 11.61 19.98 -16.71
C TYR A 1042 10.49 18.98 -16.99
N VAL A 1043 10.85 17.85 -17.60
CA VAL A 1043 9.97 16.69 -17.80
C VAL A 1043 10.79 15.41 -17.83
N ILE A 1044 10.18 14.29 -17.46
CA ILE A 1044 10.70 12.95 -17.72
C ILE A 1044 9.90 12.37 -18.88
N LEU A 1045 10.60 11.98 -19.94
CA LEU A 1045 10.02 11.32 -21.09
C LEU A 1045 10.11 9.82 -20.91
N ASP A 1046 8.98 9.14 -21.02
CA ASP A 1046 8.91 7.69 -21.16
C ASP A 1046 9.03 7.30 -22.66
N ASN A 1047 9.30 6.03 -22.94
CA ASN A 1047 9.35 5.45 -24.29
C ASN A 1047 10.46 6.00 -25.24
N VAL A 1048 11.64 6.33 -24.70
CA VAL A 1048 12.83 6.72 -25.49
C VAL A 1048 13.73 5.50 -25.71
N TYR A 1049 13.64 4.87 -26.88
CA TYR A 1049 14.31 3.59 -27.18
C TYR A 1049 15.74 3.78 -27.74
N PRO A 1050 16.71 2.94 -27.32
CA PRO A 1050 18.07 2.92 -27.88
C PRO A 1050 18.12 2.68 -29.38
N GLY A 1051 19.08 3.32 -30.05
CA GLY A 1051 19.23 3.28 -31.50
C GLY A 1051 18.24 4.18 -32.26
N LYS A 1052 17.28 4.81 -31.57
CA LYS A 1052 16.42 5.85 -32.15
C LYS A 1052 16.88 7.22 -31.69
N THR A 1053 16.82 8.19 -32.62
CA THR A 1053 17.06 9.60 -32.30
C THR A 1053 15.71 10.29 -32.22
N TYR A 1054 15.47 10.92 -31.09
CA TYR A 1054 14.33 11.79 -30.89
C TYR A 1054 14.80 13.23 -30.94
N TYR A 1055 13.87 14.12 -31.23
CA TYR A 1055 14.10 15.53 -31.42
C TYR A 1055 13.10 16.23 -30.53
N ALA A 1056 13.59 17.18 -29.75
CA ALA A 1056 12.73 17.92 -28.86
C ALA A 1056 12.99 19.42 -28.96
N MET A 1057 11.94 20.19 -28.69
CA MET A 1057 11.98 21.65 -28.61
C MET A 1057 10.97 22.12 -27.57
N VAL A 1058 11.37 23.09 -26.76
CA VAL A 1058 10.49 23.73 -25.79
C VAL A 1058 10.08 25.07 -26.34
N ILE A 1059 8.79 25.34 -26.38
CA ILE A 1059 8.24 26.60 -26.84
C ILE A 1059 7.52 27.30 -25.69
N VAL A 1060 7.90 28.53 -25.38
CA VAL A 1060 7.11 29.42 -24.53
C VAL A 1060 6.14 30.19 -25.38
N ARG A 1061 4.88 30.21 -24.95
CA ARG A 1061 3.88 31.14 -25.44
C ARG A 1061 3.64 32.20 -24.39
N THR A 1062 3.54 33.44 -24.84
CA THR A 1062 3.14 34.56 -24.00
C THR A 1062 1.74 35.05 -24.35
N SER A 1063 1.09 35.69 -23.38
CA SER A 1063 -0.25 36.24 -23.48
C SER A 1063 -0.41 37.33 -24.54
N ASN A 1064 0.68 37.92 -25.02
CA ASN A 1064 0.71 38.86 -26.14
C ASN A 1064 1.00 38.19 -27.50
N GLY A 1065 0.97 36.84 -27.55
CA GLY A 1065 1.15 36.06 -28.78
C GLY A 1065 2.60 35.90 -29.22
N GLN A 1066 3.58 36.32 -28.42
CA GLN A 1066 4.99 36.06 -28.73
C GLN A 1066 5.35 34.61 -28.39
N ILE A 1067 6.28 34.06 -29.17
CA ILE A 1067 6.71 32.68 -29.07
C ILE A 1067 8.23 32.65 -28.94
N PHE A 1068 8.73 32.00 -27.90
CA PHE A 1068 10.16 31.80 -27.68
C PHE A 1068 10.47 30.32 -27.68
N GLY A 1069 11.32 29.85 -28.58
CA GLY A 1069 11.73 28.46 -28.64
C GLY A 1069 13.11 28.24 -28.01
N SER A 1070 13.30 27.11 -27.35
CA SER A 1070 14.61 26.47 -27.36
C SER A 1070 14.86 26.01 -28.80
N GLY A 1071 16.09 26.11 -29.31
CA GLY A 1071 16.42 25.44 -30.57
C GLY A 1071 16.09 23.93 -30.49
N GLU A 1072 15.99 23.29 -31.65
CA GLU A 1072 15.90 21.82 -31.72
C GLU A 1072 17.14 21.22 -31.06
N PHE A 1073 16.92 20.21 -30.21
CA PHE A 1073 17.99 19.39 -29.69
C PHE A 1073 17.68 17.92 -29.90
N ARG A 1074 18.76 17.17 -30.16
CA ARG A 1074 18.68 15.74 -30.42
C ARG A 1074 18.78 14.99 -29.11
N ILE A 1075 17.77 14.19 -28.83
CA ILE A 1075 17.78 13.13 -27.84
C ILE A 1075 18.20 11.85 -28.57
N GLY A 1076 19.50 11.74 -28.83
CA GLY A 1076 20.08 10.60 -29.54
C GLY A 1076 20.71 9.61 -28.58
N TYR A 1077 20.29 8.35 -28.64
CA TYR A 1077 21.01 7.21 -28.04
C TYR A 1077 22.10 6.72 -29.01
N THR A 1078 22.88 7.63 -29.59
CA THR A 1078 23.81 7.37 -30.71
C THR A 1078 25.27 7.53 -30.35
N ASN A 1079 25.59 7.94 -29.12
CA ASN A 1079 26.97 7.91 -28.67
C ASN A 1079 27.38 6.43 -28.53
N ILE A 1080 28.11 5.93 -29.52
CA ILE A 1080 28.64 4.57 -29.51
C ILE A 1080 29.50 4.32 -28.26
N GLY A 1081 30.04 5.37 -27.64
CA GLY A 1081 30.73 5.29 -26.35
C GLY A 1081 29.81 5.03 -25.17
N LEU A 1082 28.56 5.55 -25.15
CA LEU A 1082 27.57 5.25 -24.11
C LEU A 1082 26.87 3.91 -24.34
N LEU A 1083 26.61 3.56 -25.60
CA LEU A 1083 26.17 2.20 -25.95
C LEU A 1083 27.28 1.18 -25.64
N ALA A 1084 28.54 1.47 -25.99
CA ALA A 1084 29.68 0.64 -25.63
C ALA A 1084 29.90 0.64 -24.12
N LEU A 1085 29.67 1.73 -23.39
CA LEU A 1085 29.75 1.75 -21.93
C LEU A 1085 28.65 0.88 -21.32
N ASN A 1086 27.40 0.98 -21.79
CA ASN A 1086 26.30 0.13 -21.33
C ASN A 1086 26.51 -1.34 -21.73
N VAL A 1087 27.03 -1.62 -22.92
CA VAL A 1087 27.45 -2.96 -23.34
C VAL A 1087 28.65 -3.44 -22.52
N VAL A 1088 29.61 -2.59 -22.17
CA VAL A 1088 30.75 -2.93 -21.29
C VAL A 1088 30.29 -3.15 -19.85
N ILE A 1089 29.28 -2.41 -19.38
CA ILE A 1089 28.66 -2.62 -18.07
C ILE A 1089 27.92 -3.95 -18.09
N VAL A 1090 27.08 -4.22 -19.09
CA VAL A 1090 26.33 -5.49 -19.20
C VAL A 1090 27.26 -6.68 -19.44
N VAL A 1091 28.24 -6.58 -20.35
CA VAL A 1091 29.27 -7.60 -20.59
C VAL A 1091 30.18 -7.73 -19.37
N GLY A 1092 30.47 -6.65 -18.66
CA GLY A 1092 31.22 -6.64 -17.41
C GLY A 1092 30.47 -7.37 -16.30
N ILE A 1093 29.16 -7.15 -16.17
CA ILE A 1093 28.27 -7.88 -15.27
C ILE A 1093 28.22 -9.36 -15.67
N VAL A 1094 28.03 -9.67 -16.95
CA VAL A 1094 27.98 -11.07 -17.43
C VAL A 1094 29.32 -11.78 -17.28
N LEU A 1095 30.45 -11.12 -17.56
CA LEU A 1095 31.80 -11.67 -17.35
C LEU A 1095 32.12 -11.81 -15.86
N TYR A 1096 31.74 -10.85 -15.03
CA TYR A 1096 31.88 -10.93 -13.57
C TYR A 1096 31.07 -12.11 -13.03
N VAL A 1097 29.80 -12.26 -13.42
CA VAL A 1097 28.96 -13.39 -13.04
C VAL A 1097 29.55 -14.71 -13.57
N THR A 1098 29.99 -14.76 -14.83
CA THR A 1098 30.58 -15.97 -15.41
C THR A 1098 31.92 -16.34 -14.76
N TYR A 1099 32.75 -15.36 -14.40
CA TYR A 1099 34.03 -15.54 -13.73
C TYR A 1099 33.85 -15.91 -12.27
N ALA A 1100 32.88 -15.30 -11.58
CA ALA A 1100 32.44 -15.71 -10.25
C ALA A 1100 31.96 -17.16 -10.28
N VAL A 1101 31.06 -17.52 -11.19
CA VAL A 1101 30.57 -18.90 -11.36
C VAL A 1101 31.71 -19.87 -11.70
N ARG A 1102 32.69 -19.49 -12.52
CA ARG A 1102 33.89 -20.32 -12.79
C ARG A 1102 34.83 -20.42 -11.60
N ILE A 1103 35.04 -19.38 -10.81
CA ILE A 1103 35.82 -19.42 -9.56
C ILE A 1103 35.14 -20.32 -8.55
N PHE A 1104 33.82 -20.22 -8.40
CA PHE A 1104 33.05 -21.10 -7.53
C PHE A 1104 33.11 -22.56 -8.02
N ARG A 1105 33.04 -22.81 -9.34
CA ARG A 1105 33.23 -24.16 -9.92
C ARG A 1105 34.68 -24.68 -9.81
N LYS A 1106 35.71 -23.82 -9.87
CA LYS A 1106 37.12 -24.21 -9.67
C LYS A 1106 37.49 -24.42 -8.20
N ARG A 1107 36.92 -23.66 -7.27
CA ARG A 1107 37.04 -23.91 -5.82
C ARG A 1107 36.40 -25.25 -5.42
N LYS A 1108 35.38 -25.70 -6.15
CA LYS A 1108 34.82 -27.06 -6.02
C LYS A 1108 35.72 -28.19 -6.54
N ARG A 1109 36.83 -27.90 -7.25
CA ARG A 1109 37.80 -28.89 -7.78
C ARG A 1109 39.19 -28.87 -7.12
N TYR A 1110 39.45 -27.92 -6.20
CA TYR A 1110 40.66 -27.88 -5.37
C TYR A 1110 40.35 -28.08 -3.88
N GLY A 1111 39.13 -28.52 -3.59
CA GLY A 1111 38.69 -29.05 -2.29
C GLY A 1111 38.44 -30.56 -2.36
N GLU A 1112 39.18 -31.26 -3.22
CA GLU A 1112 39.52 -32.70 -3.10
C GLU A 1112 41.03 -32.81 -2.95
#